data_AF-A0AAD6KWB3-F1
#
_entry.id   AF-A0AAD6KWB3-F1
#
_cell.length_a   1.000
_cell.length_b   1.000
_cell.length_c   1.000
_cell.angle_alpha   90.00
_cell.angle_beta   90.00
_cell.angle_gamma   90.00
#
_symmetry.space_group_name_H-M   'P 1'
#
loop_
_entity.id
_entity.type
_entity.pdbx_description
1 polymer ?
#
loop_
_entity_poly.entity_id
_entity_poly.type
_entity_poly.pdbx_seq_one_letter_code
_entity_poly.pdbx_strand_id
1 'polypeptide(L)'
;MPEKGDSQSWIFHRSNFVFQWRLHVLAAFVFLGMVIIGSIDGGTIRSIVESRRSTKQYLTKKTHTQHPFTNLTQQQEILRNFTAITKNGTTNTPLAQESNDKKPLTQNPLMNLTRQQETLQNFSTVTKNGTTDTDTRVPTSSNIVLNNNENVSLAQNYSDGVLENLASGRNGSDGSVKWVSTELEPNLTENLLSRWLAPGGEPCRESRTVEIVIPGLDGKDLIELTAGDSHEFRFQALDESKNLVCSGGDYFETDLSGEAWKSRPLVRDFGNGSYSILLQVHPDFAGDYNLTLILLYRHFLGLKFSPWRFVFDKQLRKFRIKFVKGGTQLPKIGTCEKSDFNRDLWLGRWTRHAKNDGCQISNDGRYRCLAPDFPCQSPWCSGSLGMLESNGWVYSSHCSFRLFSADSAWNCLKNRWVFFWGDSNHVDTIRNMLNFVLDLPQIPSVPRRFDMNFSNPKDASQTVRITSIFNGHWNETMNYEGFNSLIDEGFRSLLKKYFSEDTVPDTVIMNSGLHDGVHWHNLRAYSEGAGYAASFWKEVMDSVKQRGLAVPRIFYRTTIATGGYARSLAFNPNKMEAFNWVALDKFRRAGLVSGVIDNFDMTFPWHFDNRCNDGVHYGRPPAKMKWRDGEIGHQYFVDLMLAHVLLNALCSR
;
A
#
# COMPACT_ATOMS: atom_id res chain seq x y z
N MET A 1 -80.92 20.57 16.88
CA MET A 1 -81.89 20.74 18.00
C MET A 1 -81.93 19.46 18.80
N PRO A 2 -82.19 19.48 20.12
CA PRO A 2 -82.12 20.58 21.09
C PRO A 2 -80.87 20.41 22.02
N GLU A 3 -80.12 21.42 22.48
CA GLU A 3 -80.33 22.53 23.44
C GLU A 3 -79.63 22.31 24.81
N LYS A 4 -78.91 23.36 25.27
CA LYS A 4 -78.77 23.90 26.66
C LYS A 4 -78.32 23.00 27.84
N GLY A 5 -77.51 23.48 28.79
CA GLY A 5 -76.83 24.79 28.90
C GLY A 5 -76.22 25.02 30.31
N ASP A 6 -75.30 25.99 30.42
CA ASP A 6 -74.78 26.71 31.62
C ASP A 6 -74.21 25.88 32.81
N SER A 7 -73.22 26.31 33.62
CA SER A 7 -72.68 27.64 33.94
C SER A 7 -71.24 27.60 34.53
N GLN A 8 -70.48 28.70 34.39
CA GLN A 8 -69.42 29.28 35.26
C GLN A 8 -68.68 28.38 36.30
N SER A 9 -67.34 28.47 36.46
CA SER A 9 -66.65 29.70 36.91
C SER A 9 -65.12 29.70 36.67
N TRP A 10 -64.47 30.85 36.89
CA TRP A 10 -63.00 31.03 36.83
C TRP A 10 -62.34 30.92 38.20
N ILE A 11 -61.23 30.18 38.31
CA ILE A 11 -60.22 30.36 39.38
C ILE A 11 -58.82 30.35 38.75
N PHE A 12 -58.09 31.46 38.88
CA PHE A 12 -56.66 31.52 38.54
C PHE A 12 -55.83 30.84 39.63
N HIS A 13 -55.19 29.71 39.31
CA HIS A 13 -54.03 29.26 40.09
C HIS A 13 -52.74 29.83 39.48
N ARG A 14 -51.98 30.57 40.29
CA ARG A 14 -50.67 31.13 39.91
C ARG A 14 -49.72 30.00 39.48
N SER A 15 -49.30 30.00 38.22
CA SER A 15 -48.18 29.19 37.74
C SER A 15 -46.90 29.62 38.45
N ASN A 16 -46.25 28.68 39.14
CA ASN A 16 -45.15 29.00 40.04
C ASN A 16 -43.84 29.19 39.24
N PHE A 17 -43.53 30.45 38.92
CA PHE A 17 -42.43 30.87 38.03
C PHE A 17 -41.07 30.19 38.35
N VAL A 18 -40.73 30.09 39.64
CA VAL A 18 -39.50 29.44 40.11
C VAL A 18 -39.44 27.95 39.73
N PHE A 19 -40.58 27.28 39.66
CA PHE A 19 -40.68 25.86 39.33
C PHE A 19 -40.51 25.61 37.82
N GLN A 20 -41.10 26.44 36.97
CA GLN A 20 -40.89 26.34 35.52
C GLN A 20 -39.46 26.74 35.12
N TRP A 21 -38.89 27.79 35.72
CA TRP A 21 -37.49 28.16 35.45
C TRP A 21 -36.52 27.04 35.80
N ARG A 22 -36.70 26.38 36.96
CA ARG A 22 -35.92 25.19 37.35
C ARG A 22 -36.11 24.02 36.39
N LEU A 23 -37.32 23.78 35.88
CA LEU A 23 -37.60 22.72 34.90
C LEU A 23 -36.89 22.98 33.56
N HIS A 24 -36.91 24.23 33.07
CA HIS A 24 -36.20 24.60 31.83
C HIS A 24 -34.67 24.55 31.99
N VAL A 25 -34.12 24.95 33.14
CA VAL A 25 -32.67 24.80 33.43
C VAL A 25 -32.27 23.33 33.51
N LEU A 26 -33.06 22.47 34.18
CA LEU A 26 -32.83 21.02 34.18
C LEU A 26 -32.92 20.41 32.77
N ALA A 27 -33.92 20.80 31.97
CA ALA A 27 -34.04 20.36 30.59
C ALA A 27 -32.83 20.78 29.75
N ALA A 28 -32.33 22.02 29.91
CA ALA A 28 -31.14 22.51 29.22
C ALA A 28 -29.87 21.75 29.63
N PHE A 29 -29.65 21.48 30.93
CA PHE A 29 -28.52 20.66 31.38
C PHE A 29 -28.61 19.20 30.90
N VAL A 30 -29.81 18.62 30.87
CA VAL A 30 -30.03 17.28 30.30
C VAL A 30 -29.75 17.27 28.80
N PHE A 31 -30.21 18.28 28.04
CA PHE A 31 -29.94 18.38 26.60
C PHE A 31 -28.45 18.60 26.31
N LEU A 32 -27.79 19.47 27.06
CA LEU A 32 -26.34 19.70 26.97
C LEU A 32 -25.56 18.42 27.34
N GLY A 33 -26.03 17.68 28.36
CA GLY A 33 -25.50 16.37 28.72
C GLY A 33 -25.65 15.34 27.60
N MET A 34 -26.81 15.24 26.96
CA MET A 34 -27.03 14.37 25.80
C MET A 34 -26.17 14.79 24.60
N VAL A 35 -25.98 16.09 24.35
CA VAL A 35 -25.11 16.60 23.29
C VAL A 35 -23.64 16.28 23.59
N ILE A 36 -23.18 16.44 24.83
CA ILE A 36 -21.80 16.10 25.24
C ILE A 36 -21.57 14.58 25.14
N ILE A 37 -22.49 13.75 25.64
CA ILE A 37 -22.40 12.29 25.55
C ILE A 37 -22.45 11.82 24.09
N GLY A 38 -23.32 12.40 23.26
CA GLY A 38 -23.38 12.13 21.82
C GLY A 38 -22.13 12.58 21.06
N SER A 39 -21.50 13.68 21.48
CA SER A 39 -20.24 14.19 20.92
C SER A 39 -19.03 13.35 21.31
N ILE A 40 -19.05 12.72 22.49
CA ILE A 40 -17.93 11.95 23.04
C ILE A 40 -18.00 10.46 22.65
N ASP A 41 -19.17 9.83 22.54
CA ASP A 41 -19.26 8.37 22.28
C ASP A 41 -20.29 7.92 21.22
N GLY A 42 -20.62 8.77 20.25
CA GLY A 42 -21.37 8.34 19.06
C GLY A 42 -20.63 7.35 18.13
N GLY A 43 -19.31 7.18 18.30
CA GLY A 43 -18.46 6.39 17.39
C GLY A 43 -17.84 5.11 17.96
N THR A 44 -17.56 5.05 19.27
CA THR A 44 -16.79 3.95 19.87
C THR A 44 -17.69 2.77 20.22
N ILE A 45 -18.84 3.02 20.87
CA ILE A 45 -19.79 1.94 21.21
C ILE A 45 -20.26 1.20 19.94
N ARG A 46 -20.56 1.90 18.83
CA ARG A 46 -21.00 1.22 17.60
C ARG A 46 -19.92 0.31 17.00
N SER A 47 -18.67 0.77 16.92
CA SER A 47 -17.56 -0.04 16.41
C SER A 47 -17.20 -1.20 17.36
N ILE A 48 -17.29 -1.01 18.68
CA ILE A 48 -17.14 -2.08 19.67
C ILE A 48 -18.29 -3.10 19.58
N VAL A 49 -19.53 -2.67 19.33
CA VAL A 49 -20.70 -3.54 19.16
C VAL A 49 -20.66 -4.31 17.84
N GLU A 50 -20.21 -3.69 16.75
CA GLU A 50 -20.04 -4.35 15.44
C GLU A 50 -18.83 -5.31 15.45
N SER A 51 -17.75 -4.97 16.15
CA SER A 51 -16.64 -5.88 16.46
C SER A 51 -17.09 -7.08 17.32
N ARG A 52 -17.82 -6.85 18.42
CA ARG A 52 -18.38 -7.93 19.26
C ARG A 52 -19.47 -8.73 18.55
N ARG A 53 -20.24 -8.16 17.62
CA ARG A 53 -21.17 -8.91 16.76
C ARG A 53 -20.43 -9.82 15.81
N SER A 54 -19.37 -9.33 15.15
CA SER A 54 -18.49 -10.14 14.31
C SER A 54 -17.91 -11.32 15.11
N THR A 55 -17.37 -11.05 16.30
CA THR A 55 -16.84 -12.09 17.22
C THR A 55 -17.93 -13.10 17.63
N LYS A 56 -19.15 -12.65 17.92
CA LYS A 56 -20.28 -13.54 18.25
C LYS A 56 -20.78 -14.37 17.06
N GLN A 57 -20.70 -13.86 15.83
CA GLN A 57 -21.06 -14.59 14.62
C GLN A 57 -20.05 -15.72 14.32
N TYR A 58 -18.76 -15.53 14.62
CA TYR A 58 -17.79 -16.63 14.62
C TYR A 58 -18.01 -17.66 15.75
N LEU A 59 -18.63 -17.27 16.87
CA LEU A 59 -18.95 -18.14 18.01
C LEU A 59 -20.33 -18.81 17.97
N THR A 60 -21.10 -18.69 16.89
CA THR A 60 -22.45 -19.28 16.77
C THR A 60 -22.62 -20.23 15.59
N LYS A 61 -21.70 -21.19 15.44
CA LYS A 61 -21.91 -22.39 14.61
C LYS A 61 -21.96 -23.65 15.49
N LYS A 62 -23.16 -24.01 15.94
CA LYS A 62 -23.41 -25.21 16.76
C LYS A 62 -23.09 -26.47 15.93
N THR A 63 -22.22 -27.33 16.43
CA THR A 63 -21.88 -28.62 15.81
C THR A 63 -22.93 -29.68 16.14
N HIS A 64 -23.01 -30.73 15.33
CA HIS A 64 -23.85 -31.89 15.57
C HIS A 64 -23.01 -33.18 15.40
N THR A 65 -22.57 -33.75 16.54
CA THR A 65 -22.06 -35.13 16.73
C THR A 65 -20.82 -35.57 15.91
N GLN A 66 -19.88 -36.38 16.43
CA GLN A 66 -19.89 -37.23 17.63
C GLN A 66 -18.51 -37.26 18.34
N HIS A 67 -18.45 -37.85 19.53
CA HIS A 67 -17.31 -37.88 20.48
C HIS A 67 -16.40 -39.12 20.29
N PRO A 68 -15.21 -39.26 20.94
CA PRO A 68 -14.76 -38.73 22.25
C PRO A 68 -13.44 -37.91 22.17
N PHE A 69 -12.59 -37.65 23.19
CA PHE A 69 -12.52 -38.12 24.59
C PHE A 69 -11.91 -37.06 25.56
N THR A 70 -11.19 -37.50 26.60
CA THR A 70 -10.57 -36.73 27.71
C THR A 70 -9.18 -36.15 27.35
N ASN A 71 -8.63 -35.13 28.02
CA ASN A 71 -8.71 -34.81 29.45
C ASN A 71 -8.53 -33.29 29.73
N LEU A 72 -9.29 -32.67 30.65
CA LEU A 72 -9.15 -31.22 30.93
C LEU A 72 -9.69 -30.82 32.32
N THR A 73 -8.79 -30.66 33.32
CA THR A 73 -9.13 -30.25 34.69
C THR A 73 -8.08 -29.33 35.32
N GLN A 74 -7.81 -28.15 34.73
CA GLN A 74 -6.98 -27.11 35.38
C GLN A 74 -7.31 -25.68 34.94
N GLN A 75 -8.60 -25.28 34.94
CA GLN A 75 -8.98 -23.91 34.54
C GLN A 75 -10.13 -23.27 35.35
N GLN A 76 -10.40 -23.75 36.58
CA GLN A 76 -11.56 -23.29 37.37
C GLN A 76 -11.20 -22.50 38.65
N GLU A 77 -9.92 -22.36 39.02
CA GLU A 77 -9.51 -21.60 40.22
C GLU A 77 -9.20 -20.11 39.96
N ILE A 78 -8.70 -19.76 38.77
CA ILE A 78 -8.15 -18.42 38.48
C ILE A 78 -9.21 -17.29 38.61
N LEU A 79 -10.51 -17.61 38.46
CA LEU A 79 -11.60 -16.64 38.53
C LEU A 79 -11.96 -16.18 39.96
N ARG A 80 -11.39 -16.78 41.02
CA ARG A 80 -11.69 -16.39 42.42
C ARG A 80 -10.78 -15.30 43.00
N ASN A 81 -9.55 -15.13 42.50
CA ASN A 81 -8.58 -14.21 43.14
C ASN A 81 -8.69 -12.75 42.67
N PHE A 82 -9.42 -12.46 41.57
CA PHE A 82 -9.50 -11.12 40.99
C PHE A 82 -10.40 -10.11 41.74
N THR A 83 -11.05 -10.51 42.83
CA THR A 83 -11.92 -9.63 43.64
C THR A 83 -11.27 -9.13 44.95
N ALA A 84 -9.99 -9.43 45.19
CA ALA A 84 -9.36 -9.30 46.52
C ALA A 84 -8.07 -8.44 46.61
N ILE A 85 -7.75 -7.61 45.61
CA ILE A 85 -6.79 -6.48 45.78
C ILE A 85 -7.39 -5.21 45.13
N THR A 86 -8.25 -4.48 45.86
CA THR A 86 -8.61 -3.08 45.54
C THR A 86 -9.27 -2.35 46.73
N LYS A 87 -8.62 -2.34 47.90
CA LYS A 87 -8.99 -1.47 49.03
C LYS A 87 -7.78 -1.22 49.94
N ASN A 88 -7.73 -0.01 50.50
CA ASN A 88 -6.62 0.58 51.28
C ASN A 88 -5.34 0.79 50.45
N GLY A 89 -4.52 1.81 50.73
CA GLY A 89 -4.68 2.92 51.69
C GLY A 89 -3.46 3.84 51.66
N THR A 90 -3.68 5.15 51.82
CA THR A 90 -2.65 6.19 51.60
C THR A 90 -1.73 6.40 52.82
N THR A 91 -0.59 7.06 52.60
CA THR A 91 0.23 7.91 53.51
C THR A 91 1.54 7.37 54.13
N ASN A 92 2.47 8.33 54.27
CA ASN A 92 3.61 8.45 55.20
C ASN A 92 4.99 7.84 54.85
N THR A 93 5.90 8.74 54.49
CA THR A 93 7.36 8.65 54.63
C THR A 93 7.83 9.58 55.76
N PRO A 94 8.91 9.23 56.50
CA PRO A 94 9.82 10.23 57.06
C PRO A 94 11.31 9.95 56.80
N LEU A 95 12.19 10.84 57.27
CA LEU A 95 13.56 11.11 56.79
C LEU A 95 14.72 10.33 57.49
N ALA A 96 15.86 10.24 56.78
CA ALA A 96 17.27 10.32 57.25
C ALA A 96 17.83 9.20 58.18
N GLN A 97 19.15 9.05 58.44
CA GLN A 97 20.36 9.85 58.10
C GLN A 97 21.67 9.00 58.18
N GLU A 98 22.73 9.35 57.40
CA GLU A 98 24.20 9.11 57.66
C GLU A 98 24.79 7.68 57.88
N SER A 99 26.09 7.35 57.74
CA SER A 99 27.30 7.92 57.03
C SER A 99 28.48 6.91 57.13
N ASN A 100 29.69 7.04 56.55
CA ASN A 100 30.27 7.92 55.50
C ASN A 100 30.60 7.04 54.24
N ASP A 101 31.81 6.74 53.71
CA ASP A 101 33.22 7.22 53.74
C ASP A 101 33.97 6.55 52.54
N LYS A 102 35.14 6.94 51.98
CA LYS A 102 36.02 8.12 52.04
C LYS A 102 36.81 8.22 50.69
N LYS A 103 37.82 9.11 50.56
CA LYS A 103 38.72 9.23 49.39
C LYS A 103 40.09 9.87 49.74
N PRO A 104 41.11 9.73 48.87
CA PRO A 104 42.14 10.75 48.60
C PRO A 104 41.90 11.47 47.25
N LEU A 105 42.71 12.50 46.89
CA LEU A 105 42.49 13.33 45.70
C LEU A 105 43.76 14.04 45.17
N THR A 106 44.22 13.70 43.95
CA THR A 106 45.22 14.43 43.12
C THR A 106 45.03 14.08 41.63
N GLN A 107 45.31 14.94 40.63
CA GLN A 107 45.36 16.41 40.57
C GLN A 107 45.21 16.86 39.09
N ASN A 108 44.74 18.09 38.85
CA ASN A 108 44.56 18.73 37.51
C ASN A 108 45.48 19.97 37.44
N PRO A 109 45.95 20.46 36.26
CA PRO A 109 45.15 21.51 35.56
C PRO A 109 45.35 21.73 34.02
N LEU A 110 44.23 22.04 33.34
CA LEU A 110 43.98 23.21 32.45
C LEU A 110 44.75 23.45 31.10
N MET A 111 43.95 23.64 30.03
CA MET A 111 44.13 24.47 28.80
C MET A 111 45.49 24.56 28.06
N ASN A 112 45.44 24.40 26.73
CA ASN A 112 45.38 25.61 25.87
C ASN A 112 44.80 25.39 24.46
N LEU A 113 44.42 26.49 23.80
CA LEU A 113 43.92 26.58 22.44
C LEU A 113 45.00 27.21 21.53
N THR A 114 45.42 26.55 20.45
CA THR A 114 46.35 27.16 19.48
C THR A 114 45.96 26.86 18.04
N ARG A 115 45.96 27.90 17.22
CA ARG A 115 45.74 27.89 15.76
C ARG A 115 47.09 28.04 15.07
N GLN A 116 47.43 27.15 14.15
CA GLN A 116 48.49 27.38 13.17
C GLN A 116 48.15 26.73 11.83
N GLN A 117 48.81 27.19 10.78
CA GLN A 117 48.35 27.09 9.39
C GLN A 117 49.54 26.86 8.46
N GLU A 118 49.30 26.08 7.40
CA GLU A 118 50.17 25.86 6.23
C GLU A 118 51.56 25.22 6.41
N THR A 119 51.76 24.11 5.71
CA THR A 119 52.90 24.01 4.78
C THR A 119 52.48 23.20 3.55
N LEU A 120 52.66 23.77 2.35
CA LEU A 120 52.48 23.09 1.06
C LEU A 120 53.85 22.67 0.51
N GLN A 121 53.94 21.53 -0.20
CA GLN A 121 54.70 21.50 -1.46
C GLN A 121 54.48 20.26 -2.34
N ASN A 122 54.58 20.53 -3.66
CA ASN A 122 54.71 19.67 -4.85
C ASN A 122 53.42 19.46 -5.67
N PHE A 123 53.19 20.23 -6.75
CA PHE A 123 53.85 20.19 -8.09
C PHE A 123 53.51 18.89 -8.86
N SER A 124 52.99 18.91 -10.08
CA SER A 124 53.26 19.76 -11.27
C SER A 124 51.97 20.01 -12.11
N THR A 125 51.65 21.21 -12.63
CA THR A 125 52.04 21.87 -13.92
C THR A 125 51.77 21.02 -15.19
N VAL A 126 51.37 21.52 -16.38
CA VAL A 126 51.05 22.87 -16.94
C VAL A 126 50.08 22.68 -18.15
N THR A 127 49.26 23.63 -18.66
CA THR A 127 49.59 24.85 -19.45
C THR A 127 48.37 25.81 -19.55
N LYS A 128 48.60 27.10 -19.85
CA LYS A 128 47.57 28.13 -20.15
C LYS A 128 47.43 28.41 -21.67
N ASN A 129 46.31 29.03 -22.07
CA ASN A 129 46.22 30.25 -22.93
C ASN A 129 44.72 30.56 -23.19
N GLY A 130 44.25 31.82 -23.30
CA GLY A 130 44.92 33.11 -23.12
C GLY A 130 43.88 34.25 -22.95
N THR A 131 44.21 35.23 -22.11
CA THR A 131 43.40 36.39 -21.66
C THR A 131 43.26 37.53 -22.66
N THR A 132 42.20 38.35 -22.50
CA THR A 132 42.31 39.83 -22.45
C THR A 132 41.24 40.44 -21.53
N ASP A 133 41.66 41.42 -20.72
CA ASP A 133 40.84 42.34 -19.91
C ASP A 133 40.14 43.44 -20.79
N THR A 134 39.34 44.42 -20.34
CA THR A 134 38.75 44.86 -19.05
C THR A 134 37.53 45.76 -19.38
N ASP A 135 36.59 46.00 -18.45
CA ASP A 135 36.32 47.34 -17.86
C ASP A 135 35.21 47.28 -16.78
N THR A 136 34.84 48.43 -16.22
CA THR A 136 34.28 48.63 -14.88
C THR A 136 32.97 49.43 -14.95
N ARG A 137 31.89 48.98 -14.27
CA ARG A 137 30.81 49.86 -13.76
C ARG A 137 29.81 49.13 -12.85
N VAL A 138 29.46 49.79 -11.74
CA VAL A 138 28.51 49.40 -10.68
C VAL A 138 28.05 50.70 -9.99
N PRO A 139 26.84 50.86 -9.41
CA PRO A 139 25.57 50.13 -9.59
C PRO A 139 24.44 51.07 -10.06
N THR A 140 23.20 50.57 -10.18
CA THR A 140 22.04 51.28 -9.62
C THR A 140 20.90 50.32 -9.27
N SER A 141 20.22 50.57 -8.15
CA SER A 141 19.00 49.88 -7.72
C SER A 141 17.81 50.84 -7.74
N SER A 142 16.62 50.38 -8.12
CA SER A 142 15.36 51.09 -7.88
C SER A 142 14.15 50.15 -7.95
N ASN A 143 13.23 50.28 -7.00
CA ASN A 143 11.90 49.70 -7.07
C ASN A 143 10.95 50.65 -7.80
N ILE A 144 9.94 50.12 -8.51
CA ILE A 144 8.65 50.79 -8.79
C ILE A 144 7.67 49.67 -9.25
N VAL A 145 6.75 49.25 -8.37
CA VAL A 145 5.35 49.71 -8.24
C VAL A 145 4.40 49.04 -9.24
N LEU A 146 3.34 48.42 -8.69
CA LEU A 146 2.20 47.85 -9.41
C LEU A 146 1.44 48.93 -10.18
N ASN A 147 0.91 48.59 -11.36
CA ASN A 147 -0.20 49.31 -11.95
C ASN A 147 -1.17 48.32 -12.62
N ASN A 148 -2.47 48.48 -12.35
CA ASN A 148 -3.52 47.62 -12.88
C ASN A 148 -4.06 48.13 -14.23
N ASN A 149 -4.84 47.27 -14.90
CA ASN A 149 -5.67 47.52 -16.09
C ASN A 149 -5.00 47.33 -17.46
N GLU A 150 -4.94 46.08 -17.92
CA GLU A 150 -5.38 45.75 -19.28
C GLU A 150 -6.40 44.60 -19.23
N ASN A 151 -7.27 44.53 -20.24
CA ASN A 151 -8.47 43.69 -20.20
C ASN A 151 -8.15 42.20 -20.41
N VAL A 152 -8.70 41.33 -19.55
CA VAL A 152 -8.70 39.89 -19.75
C VAL A 152 -9.65 39.55 -20.91
N SER A 153 -9.10 39.49 -22.13
CA SER A 153 -9.79 38.92 -23.27
C SER A 153 -9.78 37.39 -23.15
N LEU A 154 -10.95 36.78 -23.01
CA LEU A 154 -11.11 35.32 -23.08
C LEU A 154 -10.90 34.84 -24.52
N ALA A 155 -9.63 34.71 -24.93
CA ALA A 155 -9.25 34.07 -26.18
C ALA A 155 -9.44 32.54 -26.05
N GLN A 156 -10.42 32.01 -26.77
CA GLN A 156 -10.74 30.59 -26.78
C GLN A 156 -9.64 29.80 -27.51
N ASN A 157 -8.68 29.27 -26.75
CA ASN A 157 -7.73 28.26 -27.24
C ASN A 157 -7.93 26.93 -26.47
N TYR A 158 -9.12 26.35 -26.63
CA TYR A 158 -9.28 24.90 -26.44
C TYR A 158 -8.53 24.21 -27.58
N SER A 159 -7.25 23.91 -27.36
CA SER A 159 -6.57 22.88 -28.16
C SER A 159 -7.34 21.58 -28.03
N ASP A 160 -7.48 20.83 -29.12
CA ASP A 160 -8.05 19.48 -29.08
C ASP A 160 -7.36 18.66 -27.98
N GLY A 161 -8.15 18.04 -27.11
CA GLY A 161 -7.70 17.54 -25.81
C GLY A 161 -6.84 16.26 -25.85
N VAL A 162 -6.26 15.94 -27.00
CA VAL A 162 -5.27 14.87 -27.19
C VAL A 162 -3.92 15.55 -27.30
N LEU A 163 -3.08 15.46 -26.27
CA LEU A 163 -1.67 15.86 -26.38
C LEU A 163 -0.90 14.72 -27.06
N GLU A 164 -1.18 14.57 -28.35
CA GLU A 164 -0.57 13.59 -29.22
C GLU A 164 0.93 13.90 -29.29
N ASN A 165 1.77 13.03 -28.72
CA ASN A 165 3.22 13.20 -28.70
C ASN A 165 3.82 12.85 -30.08
N LEU A 166 3.39 13.58 -31.11
CA LEU A 166 4.03 13.65 -32.41
C LEU A 166 5.49 14.07 -32.22
N ALA A 167 6.37 13.07 -32.22
CA ALA A 167 7.81 13.17 -32.05
C ALA A 167 8.35 13.60 -30.66
N SER A 168 7.99 12.86 -29.60
CA SER A 168 8.91 12.66 -28.46
C SER A 168 8.99 11.19 -28.06
N GLY A 169 9.87 10.44 -28.72
CA GLY A 169 9.99 8.99 -28.55
C GLY A 169 10.82 8.27 -29.62
N ARG A 170 10.96 8.85 -30.83
CA ARG A 170 11.90 8.39 -31.88
C ARG A 170 13.35 8.77 -31.54
N ASN A 171 13.90 8.18 -30.48
CA ASN A 171 15.33 8.24 -30.15
C ASN A 171 15.93 6.83 -30.13
N GLY A 172 16.13 6.30 -31.33
CA GLY A 172 16.78 5.03 -31.65
C GLY A 172 16.98 4.97 -33.16
N SER A 173 18.02 4.27 -33.64
CA SER A 173 18.32 4.15 -35.08
C SER A 173 17.41 3.17 -35.84
N ASP A 174 16.32 2.74 -35.21
CA ASP A 174 15.28 1.87 -35.73
C ASP A 174 13.93 2.33 -35.16
N GLY A 175 12.84 2.18 -35.93
CA GLY A 175 11.59 2.94 -35.79
C GLY A 175 10.70 2.61 -34.58
N SER A 176 11.21 1.86 -33.60
CA SER A 176 10.45 1.36 -32.45
C SER A 176 10.00 2.46 -31.46
N VAL A 177 8.82 2.29 -30.88
CA VAL A 177 8.27 3.17 -29.83
C VAL A 177 8.47 2.52 -28.47
N LYS A 178 8.93 3.28 -27.45
CA LYS A 178 9.17 2.71 -26.11
C LYS A 178 7.88 2.18 -25.47
N TRP A 179 7.98 1.03 -24.80
CA TRP A 179 6.96 0.57 -23.86
C TRP A 179 6.80 1.56 -22.70
N VAL A 180 5.56 1.76 -22.25
CA VAL A 180 5.21 2.69 -21.17
C VAL A 180 5.97 2.36 -19.89
N SER A 181 6.55 3.39 -19.27
CA SER A 181 7.41 3.27 -18.10
C SER A 181 7.33 4.52 -17.25
N THR A 182 7.26 4.36 -15.93
CA THR A 182 7.39 5.45 -14.95
C THR A 182 8.48 5.10 -13.94
N GLU A 183 8.95 6.11 -13.22
CA GLU A 183 9.84 6.01 -12.07
C GLU A 183 9.16 6.69 -10.87
N LEU A 184 9.67 6.50 -9.64
CA LEU A 184 9.20 7.28 -8.49
C LEU A 184 9.69 8.74 -8.60
N GLU A 185 8.96 9.65 -7.97
CA GLU A 185 9.36 11.05 -7.85
C GLU A 185 10.70 11.17 -7.07
N PRO A 186 11.72 11.88 -7.58
CA PRO A 186 12.92 12.17 -6.80
C PRO A 186 12.56 12.91 -5.50
N ASN A 187 13.09 12.44 -4.37
CA ASN A 187 12.76 12.90 -3.01
C ASN A 187 11.27 12.72 -2.61
N LEU A 188 10.58 11.71 -3.16
CA LEU A 188 9.15 11.45 -2.95
C LEU A 188 8.64 11.67 -1.52
N THR A 189 9.32 11.17 -0.47
CA THR A 189 8.80 11.36 0.89
C THR A 189 8.72 12.83 1.28
N GLU A 190 9.70 13.65 0.88
CA GLU A 190 9.73 15.08 1.18
C GLU A 190 8.69 15.83 0.36
N ASN A 191 8.55 15.51 -0.93
CA ASN A 191 7.59 16.17 -1.82
C ASN A 191 6.14 15.80 -1.45
N LEU A 192 5.89 14.55 -1.06
CA LEU A 192 4.59 14.09 -0.55
C LEU A 192 4.26 14.72 0.81
N LEU A 193 5.21 14.78 1.75
CA LEU A 193 5.02 15.48 3.02
C LEU A 193 4.78 16.98 2.82
N SER A 194 5.50 17.62 1.89
CA SER A 194 5.32 19.03 1.53
C SER A 194 3.92 19.31 0.97
N ARG A 195 3.46 18.50 0.01
CA ARG A 195 2.08 18.57 -0.53
C ARG A 195 1.02 18.30 0.55
N TRP A 196 1.24 17.34 1.44
CA TRP A 196 0.32 16.98 2.52
C TRP A 196 0.26 18.01 3.67
N LEU A 197 1.35 18.75 3.91
CA LEU A 197 1.45 19.79 4.96
C LEU A 197 1.14 21.21 4.46
N ALA A 198 0.84 21.38 3.16
CA ALA A 198 0.55 22.68 2.58
C ALA A 198 -0.65 23.36 3.29
N PRO A 199 -0.53 24.62 3.75
CA PRO A 199 -1.57 25.24 4.57
C PRO A 199 -2.87 25.46 3.79
N GLY A 200 -4.01 25.17 4.43
CA GLY A 200 -5.33 25.64 3.99
C GLY A 200 -5.52 27.13 4.31
N GLY A 201 -6.52 27.76 3.67
CA GLY A 201 -6.86 29.17 3.89
C GLY A 201 -7.08 29.98 2.61
N GLU A 202 -6.55 29.52 1.47
CA GLU A 202 -6.97 30.03 0.16
C GLU A 202 -8.34 29.44 -0.21
N PRO A 203 -9.33 30.23 -0.71
CA PRO A 203 -10.68 29.72 -1.02
C PRO A 203 -10.67 28.51 -1.96
N CYS A 204 -9.75 28.51 -2.92
CA CYS A 204 -9.58 27.45 -3.90
C CYS A 204 -8.85 26.19 -3.35
N ARG A 205 -8.19 26.27 -2.18
CA ARG A 205 -7.67 25.10 -1.44
C ARG A 205 -8.72 24.45 -0.54
N GLU A 206 -9.74 25.20 -0.10
CA GLU A 206 -10.88 24.64 0.65
C GLU A 206 -11.94 24.00 -0.25
N SER A 207 -11.95 24.36 -1.53
CA SER A 207 -12.78 23.75 -2.56
C SER A 207 -12.53 22.24 -2.68
N ARG A 208 -13.58 21.48 -2.98
CA ARG A 208 -13.58 20.01 -2.90
C ARG A 208 -14.04 19.39 -4.20
N THR A 209 -13.19 18.57 -4.78
CA THR A 209 -13.49 17.78 -5.97
C THR A 209 -14.75 16.93 -5.79
N VAL A 210 -15.76 17.17 -6.61
CA VAL A 210 -16.97 16.32 -6.72
C VAL A 210 -17.12 15.73 -8.13
N GLU A 211 -16.43 16.32 -9.09
CA GLU A 211 -16.50 15.99 -10.51
C GLU A 211 -15.13 16.25 -11.18
N ILE A 212 -14.96 15.82 -12.43
CA ILE A 212 -13.78 16.14 -13.25
C ILE A 212 -14.21 16.64 -14.63
N VAL A 213 -13.26 17.16 -15.42
CA VAL A 213 -13.40 17.37 -16.87
C VAL A 213 -12.18 16.81 -17.60
N ILE A 214 -12.41 16.09 -18.70
CA ILE A 214 -11.37 15.46 -19.54
C ILE A 214 -11.56 15.90 -21.00
N PRO A 215 -10.97 17.02 -21.45
CA PRO A 215 -11.25 17.59 -22.78
C PRO A 215 -11.00 16.65 -23.97
N GLY A 216 -10.11 15.66 -23.83
CA GLY A 216 -9.83 14.67 -24.88
C GLY A 216 -10.89 13.55 -25.00
N LEU A 217 -11.68 13.29 -23.96
CA LEU A 217 -12.57 12.12 -23.85
C LEU A 217 -14.04 12.48 -23.60
N ASP A 218 -14.32 13.60 -22.92
CA ASP A 218 -15.68 14.01 -22.57
C ASP A 218 -16.52 14.35 -23.81
N GLY A 219 -17.81 14.00 -23.77
CA GLY A 219 -18.75 14.20 -24.88
C GLY A 219 -18.63 13.20 -26.04
N LYS A 220 -17.79 12.16 -25.93
CA LYS A 220 -17.61 11.12 -26.96
C LYS A 220 -18.21 9.78 -26.50
N ASP A 221 -19.13 9.23 -27.30
CA ASP A 221 -19.76 7.92 -27.03
C ASP A 221 -18.80 6.73 -27.21
N LEU A 222 -17.84 6.88 -28.13
CA LEU A 222 -16.76 5.96 -28.42
C LEU A 222 -15.50 6.77 -28.73
N ILE A 223 -14.37 6.40 -28.12
CA ILE A 223 -13.05 6.91 -28.49
C ILE A 223 -12.28 5.80 -29.19
N GLU A 224 -11.85 6.03 -30.44
CA GLU A 224 -10.91 5.13 -31.11
C GLU A 224 -9.48 5.63 -30.88
N LEU A 225 -8.57 4.73 -30.47
CA LEU A 225 -7.14 5.00 -30.25
C LEU A 225 -6.29 3.95 -30.96
N THR A 226 -5.07 4.27 -31.34
CA THR A 226 -4.14 3.29 -31.91
C THR A 226 -3.47 2.43 -30.83
N ALA A 227 -3.53 1.11 -30.99
CA ALA A 227 -2.74 0.16 -30.23
C ALA A 227 -1.26 0.24 -30.63
N GLY A 228 -0.36 0.09 -29.66
CA GLY A 228 1.07 0.34 -29.78
C GLY A 228 1.46 1.74 -29.29
N ASP A 229 0.67 2.76 -29.61
CA ASP A 229 0.99 4.15 -29.25
C ASP A 229 0.64 4.49 -27.79
N SER A 230 1.29 5.52 -27.26
CA SER A 230 1.09 6.02 -25.90
C SER A 230 0.25 7.29 -25.89
N HIS A 231 -0.90 7.25 -25.22
CA HIS A 231 -1.91 8.31 -25.21
C HIS A 231 -2.02 8.93 -23.82
N GLU A 232 -1.54 10.17 -23.61
CA GLU A 232 -1.70 10.91 -22.35
C GLU A 232 -3.00 11.73 -22.37
N PHE A 233 -3.89 11.50 -21.40
CA PHE A 233 -5.08 12.33 -21.18
C PHE A 233 -4.96 13.13 -19.90
N ARG A 234 -4.99 14.46 -20.03
CA ARG A 234 -5.04 15.40 -18.91
C ARG A 234 -6.48 15.68 -18.51
N PHE A 235 -6.70 15.81 -17.20
CA PHE A 235 -8.00 16.13 -16.62
C PHE A 235 -7.87 17.09 -15.44
N GLN A 236 -8.92 17.88 -15.19
CA GLN A 236 -8.98 18.83 -14.08
C GLN A 236 -10.08 18.42 -13.10
N ALA A 237 -9.80 18.55 -11.80
CA ALA A 237 -10.79 18.45 -10.74
C ALA A 237 -11.75 19.64 -10.72
N LEU A 238 -13.05 19.36 -10.52
CA LEU A 238 -14.13 20.35 -10.47
C LEU A 238 -14.90 20.29 -9.15
N ASP A 239 -15.34 21.45 -8.68
CA ASP A 239 -16.14 21.61 -7.46
C ASP A 239 -17.66 21.64 -7.70
N GLU A 240 -18.42 21.84 -6.62
CA GLU A 240 -19.89 21.85 -6.64
C GLU A 240 -20.48 23.01 -7.47
N SER A 241 -19.69 24.06 -7.72
CA SER A 241 -20.03 25.17 -8.62
C SER A 241 -19.46 24.99 -10.03
N LYS A 242 -18.81 23.86 -10.32
CA LYS A 242 -18.03 23.57 -11.54
C LYS A 242 -16.81 24.47 -11.76
N ASN A 243 -16.31 25.14 -10.72
CA ASN A 243 -15.03 25.84 -10.80
C ASN A 243 -13.89 24.82 -10.77
N LEU A 244 -12.72 25.23 -11.28
CA LEU A 244 -11.52 24.39 -11.22
C LEU A 244 -10.98 24.36 -9.80
N VAL A 245 -10.79 23.16 -9.25
CA VAL A 245 -10.03 22.95 -8.02
C VAL A 245 -8.55 23.17 -8.34
N CYS A 246 -7.82 23.87 -7.46
CA CYS A 246 -6.39 24.17 -7.63
C CYS A 246 -5.48 23.49 -6.58
N SER A 247 -6.00 22.53 -5.82
CA SER A 247 -5.24 21.67 -4.91
C SER A 247 -5.19 20.22 -5.43
N GLY A 248 -4.01 19.62 -5.38
CA GLY A 248 -3.81 18.20 -5.69
C GLY A 248 -4.16 17.25 -4.54
N GLY A 249 -3.71 16.00 -4.67
CA GLY A 249 -3.85 14.96 -3.64
C GLY A 249 -5.18 14.21 -3.63
N ASP A 250 -6.06 14.40 -4.61
CA ASP A 250 -7.19 13.47 -4.82
C ASP A 250 -6.67 12.10 -5.24
N TYR A 251 -7.37 11.04 -4.81
CA TYR A 251 -7.04 9.67 -5.15
C TYR A 251 -8.08 9.08 -6.09
N PHE A 252 -7.71 9.07 -7.37
CA PHE A 252 -8.46 8.40 -8.42
C PHE A 252 -7.95 6.96 -8.57
N GLU A 253 -8.86 6.00 -8.45
CA GLU A 253 -8.63 4.65 -8.94
C GLU A 253 -8.96 4.59 -10.43
N THR A 254 -8.18 3.81 -11.16
CA THR A 254 -8.21 3.73 -12.62
C THR A 254 -8.19 2.29 -13.08
N ASP A 255 -9.17 1.91 -13.90
CA ASP A 255 -9.27 0.59 -14.51
C ASP A 255 -9.31 0.72 -16.03
N LEU A 256 -8.39 0.06 -16.73
CA LEU A 256 -8.48 -0.18 -18.16
C LEU A 256 -8.69 -1.67 -18.38
N SER A 257 -9.95 -2.07 -18.61
CA SER A 257 -10.37 -3.47 -18.74
C SER A 257 -11.10 -3.73 -20.05
N GLY A 258 -10.59 -4.70 -20.81
CA GLY A 258 -11.22 -5.35 -21.96
C GLY A 258 -11.34 -6.86 -21.76
N GLU A 259 -11.77 -7.61 -22.77
CA GLU A 259 -12.01 -9.06 -22.64
C GLU A 259 -10.73 -9.86 -22.30
N ALA A 260 -9.61 -9.48 -22.91
CA ALA A 260 -8.34 -10.20 -22.82
C ALA A 260 -7.20 -9.38 -22.17
N TRP A 261 -7.52 -8.24 -21.55
CA TRP A 261 -6.55 -7.34 -20.93
C TRP A 261 -7.15 -6.61 -19.72
N LYS A 262 -6.41 -6.53 -18.62
CA LYS A 262 -6.69 -5.61 -17.49
C LYS A 262 -5.39 -4.94 -17.04
N SER A 263 -5.39 -3.62 -16.94
CA SER A 263 -4.22 -2.85 -16.46
C SER A 263 -4.65 -1.63 -15.65
N ARG A 264 -3.69 -1.07 -14.92
CA ARG A 264 -3.86 0.15 -14.13
C ARG A 264 -3.18 1.34 -14.81
N PRO A 265 -3.94 2.29 -15.40
CA PRO A 265 -3.38 3.57 -15.84
C PRO A 265 -2.95 4.39 -14.62
N LEU A 266 -1.65 4.50 -14.34
CA LEU A 266 -1.18 5.28 -13.18
C LEU A 266 -1.61 6.75 -13.32
N VAL A 267 -2.15 7.31 -12.24
CA VAL A 267 -2.59 8.70 -12.16
C VAL A 267 -1.44 9.57 -11.70
N ARG A 268 -1.10 10.59 -12.49
CA ARG A 268 -0.15 11.63 -12.11
C ARG A 268 -0.89 12.83 -11.52
N ASP A 269 -0.63 13.15 -10.26
CA ASP A 269 -1.05 14.40 -9.61
C ASP A 269 -0.01 15.50 -9.89
N PHE A 270 -0.43 16.64 -10.47
CA PHE A 270 0.44 17.80 -10.68
C PHE A 270 0.38 18.81 -9.51
N GLY A 271 -0.33 18.50 -8.42
CA GLY A 271 -0.39 19.30 -7.19
C GLY A 271 -1.34 20.51 -7.24
N ASN A 272 -1.85 20.84 -8.43
CA ASN A 272 -2.66 22.03 -8.73
C ASN A 272 -4.10 21.68 -9.17
N GLY A 273 -4.62 20.53 -8.73
CA GLY A 273 -5.93 20.00 -9.14
C GLY A 273 -6.01 19.53 -10.60
N SER A 274 -4.92 19.64 -11.37
CA SER A 274 -4.77 18.97 -12.65
C SER A 274 -4.10 17.60 -12.46
N TYR A 275 -4.50 16.64 -13.27
CA TYR A 275 -4.03 15.26 -13.22
C TYR A 275 -3.82 14.73 -14.66
N SER A 276 -3.10 13.63 -14.82
CA SER A 276 -3.11 12.87 -16.08
C SER A 276 -3.08 11.36 -15.89
N ILE A 277 -3.52 10.65 -16.92
CA ILE A 277 -3.40 9.19 -17.08
C ILE A 277 -2.74 8.90 -18.43
N LEU A 278 -1.97 7.81 -18.49
CA LEU A 278 -1.28 7.36 -19.69
C LEU A 278 -1.77 5.97 -20.09
N LEU A 279 -2.25 5.84 -21.33
CA LEU A 279 -2.79 4.59 -21.89
C LEU A 279 -1.86 4.05 -22.99
N GLN A 280 -1.51 2.77 -22.92
CA GLN A 280 -0.88 2.03 -24.02
C GLN A 280 -1.35 0.57 -23.96
N VAL A 281 -1.90 0.08 -25.07
CA VAL A 281 -2.33 -1.32 -25.26
C VAL A 281 -1.48 -1.93 -26.36
N HIS A 282 -1.04 -3.19 -26.20
CA HIS A 282 -0.22 -3.84 -27.22
C HIS A 282 -1.05 -4.18 -28.47
N PRO A 283 -0.51 -4.07 -29.71
CA PRO A 283 -1.23 -4.36 -30.96
C PRO A 283 -1.89 -5.75 -31.09
N ASP A 284 -1.55 -6.71 -30.22
CA ASP A 284 -2.14 -8.06 -30.21
C ASP A 284 -3.41 -8.16 -29.36
N PHE A 285 -3.69 -7.15 -28.53
CA PHE A 285 -4.91 -7.03 -27.74
C PHE A 285 -5.78 -5.84 -28.21
N ALA A 286 -5.61 -5.42 -29.47
CA ALA A 286 -6.51 -4.47 -30.13
C ALA A 286 -7.96 -4.98 -30.06
N GLY A 287 -8.90 -4.11 -29.66
CA GLY A 287 -10.28 -4.47 -29.33
C GLY A 287 -10.99 -3.43 -28.47
N ASP A 288 -12.13 -3.80 -27.88
CA ASP A 288 -12.97 -2.91 -27.07
C ASP A 288 -12.65 -2.97 -25.57
N TYR A 289 -12.60 -1.78 -24.95
CA TYR A 289 -12.21 -1.55 -23.57
C TYR A 289 -13.18 -0.61 -22.85
N ASN A 290 -13.24 -0.75 -21.53
CA ASN A 290 -13.77 0.27 -20.63
C ASN A 290 -12.60 0.94 -19.91
N LEU A 291 -12.53 2.26 -19.96
CA LEU A 291 -11.70 3.07 -19.07
C LEU A 291 -12.59 3.66 -17.98
N THR A 292 -12.37 3.28 -16.73
CA THR A 292 -13.17 3.73 -15.58
C THR A 292 -12.31 4.56 -14.63
N LEU A 293 -12.83 5.72 -14.19
CA LEU A 293 -12.21 6.60 -13.19
C LEU A 293 -13.13 6.74 -11.97
N ILE A 294 -12.62 6.37 -10.80
CA ILE A 294 -13.35 6.42 -9.52
C ILE A 294 -12.61 7.32 -8.55
N LEU A 295 -13.24 8.37 -8.03
CA LEU A 295 -12.67 9.20 -6.97
C LEU A 295 -12.99 8.58 -5.61
N LEU A 296 -12.04 7.82 -5.06
CA LEU A 296 -12.20 7.14 -3.77
C LEU A 296 -12.05 8.11 -2.59
N TYR A 297 -11.01 8.96 -2.60
CA TYR A 297 -10.73 9.96 -1.57
C TYR A 297 -10.36 11.29 -2.20
N ARG A 298 -10.83 12.38 -1.60
CA ARG A 298 -10.41 13.74 -1.96
C ARG A 298 -9.14 14.15 -1.20
N HIS A 299 -8.36 15.09 -1.71
CA HIS A 299 -7.30 15.86 -1.03
C HIS A 299 -6.65 15.17 0.21
N PHE A 300 -5.86 14.13 -0.03
CA PHE A 300 -5.12 13.31 0.94
C PHE A 300 -5.94 12.66 2.08
N LEU A 301 -7.28 12.69 2.03
CA LEU A 301 -8.13 12.21 3.12
C LEU A 301 -8.00 10.70 3.41
N GLY A 302 -7.61 9.89 2.42
CA GLY A 302 -7.31 8.46 2.59
C GLY A 302 -6.10 8.19 3.49
N LEU A 303 -5.17 9.15 3.61
CA LEU A 303 -3.98 9.05 4.46
C LEU A 303 -4.27 9.31 5.95
N LYS A 304 -5.48 9.77 6.31
CA LYS A 304 -5.87 10.03 7.70
C LYS A 304 -5.96 8.73 8.51
N PHE A 305 -5.84 8.85 9.84
CA PHE A 305 -5.97 7.72 10.79
C PHE A 305 -7.32 6.98 10.67
N SER A 306 -8.42 7.72 10.56
CA SER A 306 -9.78 7.19 10.37
C SER A 306 -10.35 7.62 9.01
N PRO A 307 -9.92 7.00 7.90
CA PRO A 307 -10.24 7.46 6.55
C PRO A 307 -11.68 7.13 6.14
N TRP A 308 -12.32 6.13 6.76
CA TRP A 308 -13.68 5.67 6.43
C TRP A 308 -14.76 6.76 6.46
N ARG A 309 -14.55 7.84 7.24
CA ARG A 309 -15.46 9.00 7.31
C ARG A 309 -15.32 9.98 6.13
N PHE A 310 -14.34 9.75 5.26
CA PHE A 310 -13.95 10.65 4.17
C PHE A 310 -13.94 9.95 2.79
N VAL A 311 -14.43 8.71 2.74
CA VAL A 311 -14.65 7.96 1.50
C VAL A 311 -15.69 8.69 0.66
N PHE A 312 -15.40 8.90 -0.63
CA PHE A 312 -16.35 9.43 -1.59
C PHE A 312 -16.86 8.36 -2.56
N ASP A 313 -15.99 7.42 -2.97
CA ASP A 313 -16.27 6.25 -3.80
C ASP A 313 -17.27 6.51 -4.95
N LYS A 314 -17.00 7.56 -5.74
CA LYS A 314 -17.84 7.96 -6.88
C LYS A 314 -17.13 7.68 -8.19
N GLN A 315 -17.70 6.80 -9.01
CA GLN A 315 -17.32 6.66 -10.43
C GLN A 315 -17.65 7.98 -11.15
N LEU A 316 -16.63 8.75 -11.53
CA LEU A 316 -16.80 10.03 -12.22
C LEU A 316 -16.89 9.86 -13.73
N ARG A 317 -16.18 8.87 -14.29
CA ARG A 317 -16.21 8.56 -15.72
C ARG A 317 -16.15 7.06 -15.98
N LYS A 318 -16.77 6.68 -17.10
CA LYS A 318 -16.61 5.38 -17.74
C LYS A 318 -16.71 5.56 -19.25
N PHE A 319 -15.57 5.49 -19.94
CA PHE A 319 -15.50 5.64 -21.38
C PHE A 319 -15.42 4.28 -22.07
N ARG A 320 -16.04 4.18 -23.26
CA ARG A 320 -15.76 3.09 -24.20
C ARG A 320 -14.59 3.52 -25.08
N ILE A 321 -13.52 2.74 -25.05
CA ILE A 321 -12.33 2.97 -25.87
C ILE A 321 -12.13 1.74 -26.75
N LYS A 322 -11.96 1.94 -28.06
CA LYS A 322 -11.63 0.90 -29.02
C LYS A 322 -10.21 1.10 -29.50
N PHE A 323 -9.32 0.18 -29.13
CA PHE A 323 -7.94 0.19 -29.58
C PHE A 323 -7.85 -0.49 -30.94
N VAL A 324 -7.68 0.28 -32.02
CA VAL A 324 -7.48 -0.23 -33.38
C VAL A 324 -6.01 -0.61 -33.60
N LYS A 325 -5.74 -1.65 -34.39
CA LYS A 325 -4.35 -2.14 -34.58
C LYS A 325 -3.54 -1.14 -35.42
N GLY A 326 -2.66 -0.38 -34.76
CA GLY A 326 -1.74 0.56 -35.41
C GLY A 326 -0.56 -0.14 -36.10
N GLY A 327 0.22 0.64 -36.86
CA GLY A 327 1.48 0.19 -37.46
C GLY A 327 2.69 0.20 -36.51
N THR A 328 2.51 0.67 -35.27
CA THR A 328 3.59 0.88 -34.29
C THR A 328 4.12 -0.45 -33.73
N GLN A 329 5.41 -0.70 -33.96
CA GLN A 329 6.12 -1.84 -33.41
C GLN A 329 6.72 -1.49 -32.04
N LEU A 330 6.26 -2.20 -31.00
CA LEU A 330 6.81 -2.11 -29.65
C LEU A 330 8.00 -3.08 -29.47
N PRO A 331 8.98 -2.74 -28.61
CA PRO A 331 10.06 -3.64 -28.21
C PRO A 331 9.54 -4.99 -27.74
N LYS A 332 10.18 -6.06 -28.20
CA LYS A 332 9.86 -7.43 -27.78
C LYS A 332 10.11 -7.56 -26.28
N ILE A 333 9.08 -7.97 -25.54
CA ILE A 333 9.16 -8.26 -24.11
C ILE A 333 10.10 -9.46 -23.91
N GLY A 334 11.18 -9.25 -23.16
CA GLY A 334 12.10 -10.31 -22.72
C GLY A 334 11.64 -10.96 -21.42
N THR A 335 12.17 -12.14 -21.10
CA THR A 335 12.00 -12.73 -19.76
C THR A 335 12.74 -11.88 -18.73
N CYS A 336 12.13 -11.62 -17.57
CA CYS A 336 12.68 -10.72 -16.56
C CYS A 336 14.09 -11.12 -16.11
N GLU A 337 15.04 -10.20 -16.27
CA GLU A 337 16.41 -10.36 -15.80
C GLU A 337 16.59 -9.75 -14.40
N LYS A 338 17.76 -9.97 -13.79
CA LYS A 338 18.11 -9.43 -12.47
C LYS A 338 18.01 -7.90 -12.39
N SER A 339 18.23 -7.22 -13.51
CA SER A 339 18.19 -5.76 -13.69
C SER A 339 16.77 -5.19 -13.73
N ASP A 340 15.77 -5.95 -14.19
CA ASP A 340 14.38 -5.48 -14.30
C ASP A 340 13.75 -5.21 -12.92
N PHE A 341 14.11 -6.03 -11.93
CA PHE A 341 13.73 -5.81 -10.53
C PHE A 341 14.35 -4.54 -9.91
N ASN A 342 15.25 -3.82 -10.58
CA ASN A 342 15.75 -2.54 -10.07
C ASN A 342 14.72 -1.40 -10.19
N ARG A 343 13.64 -1.53 -10.97
CA ARG A 343 12.63 -0.46 -11.11
C ARG A 343 11.72 -0.38 -9.90
N ASP A 344 11.55 0.84 -9.36
CA ASP A 344 10.75 1.08 -8.16
C ASP A 344 9.22 1.03 -8.38
N LEU A 345 8.77 1.18 -9.62
CA LEU A 345 7.36 1.05 -10.01
C LEU A 345 7.22 0.14 -11.23
N TRP A 346 6.14 -0.64 -11.25
CA TRP A 346 5.72 -1.37 -12.46
C TRP A 346 4.47 -0.71 -13.08
N LEU A 347 4.36 -0.82 -14.39
CA LEU A 347 3.14 -0.53 -15.16
C LEU A 347 2.77 -1.82 -15.88
N GLY A 348 2.16 -2.74 -15.15
CA GLY A 348 1.85 -4.06 -15.62
C GLY A 348 0.48 -4.18 -16.28
N ARG A 349 0.26 -5.37 -16.84
CA ARG A 349 -1.06 -5.81 -17.29
C ARG A 349 -1.23 -7.29 -17.03
N TRP A 350 -2.47 -7.67 -16.78
CA TRP A 350 -2.94 -9.03 -16.94
C TRP A 350 -3.41 -9.21 -18.38
N THR A 351 -2.88 -10.21 -19.08
CA THR A 351 -3.32 -10.61 -20.43
C THR A 351 -4.02 -11.97 -20.36
N ARG A 352 -5.02 -12.21 -21.21
CA ARG A 352 -5.77 -13.48 -21.25
C ARG A 352 -5.43 -14.26 -22.52
N HIS A 353 -4.81 -15.44 -22.37
CA HIS A 353 -4.36 -16.29 -23.48
C HIS A 353 -5.30 -17.47 -23.80
N ALA A 354 -6.27 -17.72 -22.92
CA ALA A 354 -7.26 -18.79 -23.06
C ALA A 354 -8.54 -18.45 -22.28
N LYS A 355 -9.65 -19.10 -22.63
CA LYS A 355 -10.97 -18.79 -22.07
C LYS A 355 -11.85 -20.03 -21.94
N ASN A 356 -12.26 -20.34 -20.71
CA ASN A 356 -13.27 -21.35 -20.41
C ASN A 356 -14.25 -20.80 -19.36
N ASP A 357 -15.20 -19.97 -19.79
CA ASP A 357 -16.16 -19.33 -18.87
C ASP A 357 -17.27 -20.30 -18.41
N GLY A 358 -17.40 -21.48 -19.03
CA GLY A 358 -18.25 -22.58 -18.55
C GLY A 358 -17.65 -23.39 -17.39
N CYS A 359 -16.38 -23.13 -17.03
CA CYS A 359 -15.64 -23.78 -15.97
C CYS A 359 -16.39 -23.81 -14.63
N GLN A 360 -16.55 -24.99 -14.06
CA GLN A 360 -17.17 -25.20 -12.75
C GLN A 360 -16.12 -25.33 -11.66
N ILE A 361 -16.29 -24.59 -10.56
CA ILE A 361 -15.42 -24.69 -9.39
C ILE A 361 -15.50 -26.10 -8.76
N SER A 362 -14.36 -26.76 -8.59
CA SER A 362 -14.27 -28.10 -8.01
C SER A 362 -14.60 -28.10 -6.51
N ASN A 363 -14.85 -29.27 -5.92
CA ASN A 363 -15.36 -29.36 -4.55
C ASN A 363 -14.35 -28.90 -3.48
N ASP A 364 -13.06 -28.91 -3.81
CA ASP A 364 -11.95 -28.30 -3.06
C ASP A 364 -11.77 -26.79 -3.33
N GLY A 365 -12.74 -26.13 -3.99
CA GLY A 365 -12.76 -24.69 -4.20
C GLY A 365 -11.80 -24.17 -5.29
N ARG A 366 -11.32 -25.04 -6.17
CA ARG A 366 -10.28 -24.75 -7.16
C ARG A 366 -10.86 -24.47 -8.55
N TYR A 367 -10.16 -23.64 -9.32
CA TYR A 367 -10.57 -23.09 -10.62
C TYR A 367 -9.69 -23.67 -11.75
N ARG A 368 -9.67 -25.00 -11.83
CA ARG A 368 -8.93 -25.81 -12.82
C ARG A 368 -9.58 -25.73 -14.22
N CYS A 369 -9.65 -24.53 -14.77
CA CYS A 369 -10.42 -24.22 -16.00
C CYS A 369 -9.69 -24.56 -17.31
N LEU A 370 -8.39 -24.84 -17.25
CA LEU A 370 -7.52 -25.23 -18.36
C LEU A 370 -6.80 -26.54 -18.03
N ALA A 371 -6.29 -27.23 -19.04
CA ALA A 371 -5.47 -28.43 -18.83
C ALA A 371 -4.16 -28.09 -18.06
N PRO A 372 -3.65 -28.94 -17.16
CA PRO A 372 -2.48 -28.61 -16.31
C PRO A 372 -1.17 -28.32 -17.08
N ASP A 373 -1.09 -28.72 -18.35
CA ASP A 373 0.01 -28.50 -19.28
C ASP A 373 -0.21 -27.32 -20.25
N PHE A 374 -1.36 -26.65 -20.19
CA PHE A 374 -1.73 -25.59 -21.12
C PHE A 374 -0.64 -24.49 -21.16
N PRO A 375 0.00 -24.24 -22.33
CA PRO A 375 1.19 -23.40 -22.39
C PRO A 375 0.86 -21.90 -22.30
N CYS A 376 1.78 -21.12 -21.72
CA CYS A 376 1.76 -19.68 -21.94
C CYS A 376 2.19 -19.30 -23.36
N GLN A 377 1.53 -18.29 -23.93
CA GLN A 377 1.90 -17.68 -25.20
C GLN A 377 3.08 -16.69 -25.02
N SER A 378 4.13 -16.89 -25.82
CA SER A 378 5.23 -15.92 -25.95
C SER A 378 4.74 -14.66 -26.68
N PRO A 379 5.21 -13.43 -26.35
CA PRO A 379 6.26 -13.10 -25.38
C PRO A 379 5.79 -12.90 -23.93
N TRP A 380 4.50 -13.10 -23.63
CA TRP A 380 3.88 -12.65 -22.38
C TRP A 380 4.32 -13.41 -21.12
N CYS A 381 4.60 -14.70 -21.25
CA CYS A 381 5.27 -15.54 -20.26
C CYS A 381 5.82 -16.83 -20.90
N SER A 382 6.36 -17.73 -20.07
CA SER A 382 6.78 -19.08 -20.45
C SER A 382 6.39 -20.10 -19.37
N GLY A 383 6.33 -21.39 -19.72
CA GLY A 383 5.86 -22.46 -18.81
C GLY A 383 4.36 -22.75 -18.93
N SER A 384 3.82 -23.58 -18.03
CA SER A 384 2.39 -23.90 -18.01
C SER A 384 1.58 -22.80 -17.34
N LEU A 385 0.64 -22.24 -18.12
CA LEU A 385 -0.40 -21.33 -17.67
C LEU A 385 -1.58 -22.08 -17.03
N GLY A 386 -1.77 -23.36 -17.38
CA GLY A 386 -2.81 -24.20 -16.78
C GLY A 386 -2.69 -24.35 -15.26
N MET A 387 -1.45 -24.46 -14.76
CA MET A 387 -1.15 -24.57 -13.33
C MET A 387 -1.53 -23.33 -12.51
N LEU A 388 -1.73 -22.17 -13.16
CA LEU A 388 -2.03 -20.92 -12.48
C LEU A 388 -3.50 -20.81 -12.01
N GLU A 389 -4.40 -21.65 -12.51
CA GLU A 389 -5.85 -21.65 -12.22
C GLU A 389 -6.57 -20.30 -12.46
N SER A 390 -5.99 -19.47 -13.31
CA SER A 390 -6.42 -18.11 -13.62
C SER A 390 -7.47 -18.00 -14.73
N ASN A 391 -8.01 -19.13 -15.20
CA ASN A 391 -8.85 -19.20 -16.41
C ASN A 391 -8.24 -18.44 -17.62
N GLY A 392 -6.90 -18.54 -17.76
CA GLY A 392 -6.12 -18.01 -18.87
C GLY A 392 -5.50 -16.62 -18.65
N TRP A 393 -5.77 -15.95 -17.52
CA TRP A 393 -5.13 -14.67 -17.18
C TRP A 393 -3.69 -14.84 -16.68
N VAL A 394 -2.78 -13.95 -17.06
CA VAL A 394 -1.41 -13.93 -16.53
C VAL A 394 -0.81 -12.53 -16.54
N TYR A 395 0.03 -12.23 -15.56
CA TYR A 395 0.64 -10.92 -15.39
C TYR A 395 1.96 -10.78 -16.14
N SER A 396 2.20 -9.60 -16.72
CA SER A 396 3.51 -9.20 -17.26
C SER A 396 3.71 -7.68 -17.10
N SER A 397 4.95 -7.24 -16.96
CA SER A 397 5.33 -5.83 -16.76
C SER A 397 6.21 -5.35 -17.91
N HIS A 398 7.23 -4.53 -17.67
CA HIS A 398 8.24 -4.21 -18.68
C HIS A 398 9.02 -5.46 -19.16
N CYS A 399 8.93 -6.57 -18.42
CA CYS A 399 9.43 -7.90 -18.77
C CYS A 399 8.33 -8.97 -18.54
N SER A 400 8.56 -10.19 -19.04
CA SER A 400 7.67 -11.35 -18.88
C SER A 400 8.18 -12.32 -17.83
N PHE A 401 7.28 -12.94 -17.06
CA PHE A 401 7.63 -13.88 -16.01
C PHE A 401 7.57 -15.33 -16.49
N ARG A 402 8.51 -16.17 -16.03
CA ARG A 402 8.43 -17.63 -16.15
C ARG A 402 7.46 -18.19 -15.11
N LEU A 403 6.55 -19.06 -15.55
CA LEU A 403 5.77 -19.94 -14.68
C LEU A 403 6.60 -21.20 -14.41
N PHE A 404 6.82 -21.50 -13.14
CA PHE A 404 7.75 -22.54 -12.70
C PHE A 404 7.03 -23.88 -12.50
N SER A 405 7.59 -24.94 -13.07
CA SER A 405 7.32 -26.33 -12.65
C SER A 405 8.07 -26.63 -11.34
N ALA A 406 7.58 -27.59 -10.55
CA ALA A 406 8.23 -28.01 -9.30
C ALA A 406 9.70 -28.37 -9.49
N ASP A 407 10.01 -29.18 -10.52
CA ASP A 407 11.39 -29.62 -10.79
C ASP A 407 12.30 -28.43 -11.13
N SER A 408 11.77 -27.37 -11.75
CA SER A 408 12.51 -26.12 -12.01
C SER A 408 12.61 -25.18 -10.81
N ALA A 409 11.62 -25.18 -9.91
CA ALA A 409 11.62 -24.39 -8.68
C ALA A 409 12.60 -24.98 -7.65
N TRP A 410 12.53 -26.28 -7.40
CA TRP A 410 13.47 -27.00 -6.54
C TRP A 410 14.92 -26.91 -7.03
N ASN A 411 15.18 -27.04 -8.33
CA ASN A 411 16.53 -26.85 -8.88
C ASN A 411 17.10 -25.44 -8.70
N CYS A 412 16.26 -24.43 -8.50
CA CYS A 412 16.68 -23.07 -8.17
C CYS A 412 16.85 -22.84 -6.66
N LEU A 413 15.91 -23.32 -5.85
CA LEU A 413 15.85 -23.09 -4.41
C LEU A 413 16.72 -24.04 -3.57
N LYS A 414 17.22 -25.14 -4.16
CA LYS A 414 18.04 -26.13 -3.43
C LYS A 414 19.22 -25.48 -2.72
N ASN A 415 19.39 -25.83 -1.45
CA ASN A 415 20.39 -25.35 -0.51
C ASN A 415 20.37 -23.84 -0.26
N ARG A 416 19.24 -23.16 -0.53
CA ARG A 416 19.05 -21.75 -0.18
C ARG A 416 18.30 -21.54 1.13
N TRP A 417 18.50 -20.37 1.71
CA TRP A 417 17.74 -19.83 2.83
C TRP A 417 17.02 -18.54 2.41
N VAL A 418 15.68 -18.59 2.39
CA VAL A 418 14.81 -17.44 2.10
C VAL A 418 14.12 -16.98 3.39
N PHE A 419 14.29 -15.70 3.72
CA PHE A 419 13.76 -15.09 4.94
C PHE A 419 12.62 -14.11 4.60
N PHE A 420 11.41 -14.34 5.11
CA PHE A 420 10.28 -13.44 4.94
C PHE A 420 10.08 -12.59 6.19
N TRP A 421 10.04 -11.27 6.03
CA TRP A 421 9.66 -10.33 7.09
C TRP A 421 8.52 -9.46 6.60
N GLY A 422 7.34 -9.56 7.22
CA GLY A 422 6.18 -8.84 6.72
C GLY A 422 4.82 -9.24 7.31
N ASP A 423 3.76 -8.81 6.61
CA ASP A 423 2.37 -9.03 7.03
C ASP A 423 1.84 -10.44 6.68
N SER A 424 0.59 -10.73 7.08
CA SER A 424 -0.03 -12.05 6.88
C SER A 424 -0.17 -12.50 5.43
N ASN A 425 -0.01 -11.61 4.43
CA ASN A 425 0.06 -12.04 3.04
C ASN A 425 1.29 -12.91 2.76
N HIS A 426 2.41 -12.79 3.51
CA HIS A 426 3.53 -13.72 3.33
C HIS A 426 3.18 -15.15 3.76
N VAL A 427 2.34 -15.33 4.78
CA VAL A 427 1.85 -16.67 5.19
C VAL A 427 1.09 -17.34 4.06
N ASP A 428 0.19 -16.59 3.41
CA ASP A 428 -0.58 -17.06 2.26
C ASP A 428 0.32 -17.35 1.05
N THR A 429 1.20 -16.42 0.66
CA THR A 429 2.12 -16.60 -0.49
C THR A 429 3.08 -17.77 -0.30
N ILE A 430 3.66 -17.94 0.90
CA ILE A 430 4.53 -19.09 1.20
C ILE A 430 3.74 -20.40 1.13
N ARG A 431 2.54 -20.45 1.73
CA ARG A 431 1.67 -21.64 1.66
C ARG A 431 1.35 -22.00 0.21
N ASN A 432 1.05 -21.02 -0.65
CA ASN A 432 0.72 -21.25 -2.06
C ASN A 432 1.94 -21.66 -2.89
N MET A 433 3.11 -21.07 -2.66
CA MET A 433 4.38 -21.52 -3.24
C MET A 433 4.67 -22.99 -2.88
N LEU A 434 4.54 -23.36 -1.60
CA LEU A 434 4.72 -24.74 -1.14
C LEU A 434 3.72 -25.71 -1.79
N ASN A 435 2.43 -25.39 -1.76
CA ASN A 435 1.36 -26.28 -2.22
C ASN A 435 1.32 -26.48 -3.74
N PHE A 436 1.49 -25.40 -4.50
CA PHE A 436 1.16 -25.37 -5.93
C PHE A 436 2.39 -25.25 -6.84
N VAL A 437 3.53 -24.77 -6.32
CA VAL A 437 4.76 -24.60 -7.10
C VAL A 437 5.86 -25.58 -6.68
N LEU A 438 5.93 -25.97 -5.41
CA LEU A 438 6.90 -26.93 -4.87
C LEU A 438 6.33 -28.34 -4.63
N ASP A 439 5.08 -28.59 -5.01
CA ASP A 439 4.42 -29.90 -4.96
C ASP A 439 4.32 -30.49 -3.54
N LEU A 440 4.04 -29.64 -2.54
CA LEU A 440 3.80 -30.01 -1.14
C LEU A 440 2.33 -29.76 -0.73
N PRO A 441 1.33 -30.42 -1.35
CA PRO A 441 -0.10 -30.17 -1.10
C PRO A 441 -0.59 -30.55 0.31
N GLN A 442 0.22 -31.28 1.08
CA GLN A 442 -0.08 -31.68 2.46
C GLN A 442 0.09 -30.57 3.51
N ILE A 443 0.45 -29.34 3.10
CA ILE A 443 0.68 -28.19 4.00
C ILE A 443 -0.56 -27.27 3.98
N PRO A 444 -1.53 -27.41 4.90
CA PRO A 444 -2.77 -26.63 4.85
C PRO A 444 -2.54 -25.13 5.11
N SER A 445 -1.56 -24.81 5.96
CA SER A 445 -1.20 -23.46 6.41
C SER A 445 0.22 -23.48 6.97
N VAL A 446 0.94 -22.34 6.89
CA VAL A 446 2.18 -22.13 7.66
C VAL A 446 1.91 -21.18 8.84
N PRO A 447 2.68 -21.25 9.94
CA PRO A 447 2.55 -20.32 11.06
C PRO A 447 2.90 -18.87 10.71
N ARG A 448 2.53 -17.93 11.58
CA ARG A 448 2.99 -16.52 11.50
C ARG A 448 4.49 -16.38 11.79
N ARG A 449 5.03 -17.22 12.67
CA ARG A 449 6.48 -17.39 12.89
C ARG A 449 6.89 -18.84 12.79
N PHE A 450 7.86 -19.13 11.92
CA PHE A 450 8.52 -20.42 11.84
C PHE A 450 9.88 -20.28 11.17
N ASP A 451 10.71 -21.30 11.35
CA ASP A 451 11.97 -21.51 10.63
C ASP A 451 12.07 -23.01 10.33
N MET A 452 12.01 -23.39 9.05
CA MET A 452 11.86 -24.79 8.65
C MET A 452 12.58 -25.10 7.35
N ASN A 453 13.17 -26.30 7.27
CA ASN A 453 13.64 -26.89 6.02
C ASN A 453 12.50 -27.67 5.36
N PHE A 454 12.28 -27.41 4.08
CA PHE A 454 11.36 -28.18 3.21
C PHE A 454 12.19 -28.96 2.20
N SER A 455 11.83 -30.23 1.97
CA SER A 455 12.52 -31.13 1.02
C SER A 455 11.65 -31.43 -0.19
N ASN A 456 12.26 -31.59 -1.37
CA ASN A 456 11.58 -32.02 -2.58
C ASN A 456 11.05 -33.46 -2.41
N PRO A 457 9.75 -33.73 -2.60
CA PRO A 457 9.17 -35.06 -2.42
C PRO A 457 9.70 -36.11 -3.41
N LYS A 458 10.35 -35.69 -4.50
CA LYS A 458 10.97 -36.55 -5.52
C LYS A 458 12.49 -36.73 -5.34
N ASP A 459 13.14 -35.85 -4.57
CA ASP A 459 14.59 -35.84 -4.36
C ASP A 459 14.93 -35.20 -3.00
N ALA A 460 15.04 -36.03 -1.96
CA ALA A 460 15.30 -35.56 -0.60
C ALA A 460 16.65 -34.83 -0.41
N SER A 461 17.55 -34.84 -1.41
CA SER A 461 18.78 -34.04 -1.38
C SER A 461 18.54 -32.55 -1.67
N GLN A 462 17.41 -32.21 -2.30
CA GLN A 462 17.03 -30.83 -2.60
C GLN A 462 16.18 -30.27 -1.46
N THR A 463 16.77 -29.38 -0.67
CA THR A 463 16.09 -28.71 0.46
C THR A 463 16.11 -27.20 0.34
N VAL A 464 15.18 -26.51 0.99
CA VAL A 464 15.18 -25.05 1.14
C VAL A 464 14.82 -24.68 2.58
N ARG A 465 15.61 -23.81 3.22
CA ARG A 465 15.27 -23.20 4.52
C ARG A 465 14.36 -22.01 4.26
N ILE A 466 13.16 -22.01 4.83
CA ILE A 466 12.27 -20.85 4.81
C ILE A 466 12.04 -20.42 6.26
N THR A 467 12.41 -19.17 6.54
CA THR A 467 12.01 -18.48 7.78
C THR A 467 10.92 -17.49 7.45
N SER A 468 9.90 -17.39 8.30
CA SER A 468 8.90 -16.32 8.25
C SER A 468 8.80 -15.66 9.61
N ILE A 469 8.90 -14.33 9.64
CA ILE A 469 8.72 -13.52 10.84
C ILE A 469 7.66 -12.45 10.58
N PHE A 470 6.45 -12.71 11.07
CA PHE A 470 5.35 -11.74 11.04
C PHE A 470 5.72 -10.44 11.76
N ASN A 471 5.68 -9.32 11.02
CA ASN A 471 5.96 -7.96 11.51
C ASN A 471 4.70 -7.18 11.90
N GLY A 472 3.50 -7.72 11.64
CA GLY A 472 2.26 -7.02 11.93
C GLY A 472 2.04 -6.71 13.41
N HIS A 473 2.76 -7.38 14.32
CA HIS A 473 2.99 -7.02 15.72
C HIS A 473 4.20 -7.80 16.25
N TRP A 474 4.88 -7.27 17.28
CA TRP A 474 5.97 -7.98 17.97
C TRP A 474 5.51 -9.26 18.69
N ASN A 475 4.21 -9.39 19.00
CA ASN A 475 3.56 -10.61 19.45
C ASN A 475 2.74 -11.18 18.29
N GLU A 476 3.06 -12.38 17.80
CA GLU A 476 2.44 -12.93 16.59
C GLU A 476 0.93 -13.20 16.70
N THR A 477 0.38 -13.29 17.92
CA THR A 477 -1.07 -13.43 18.15
C THR A 477 -1.84 -12.13 17.93
N MET A 478 -1.14 -10.99 17.90
CA MET A 478 -1.69 -9.64 17.78
C MET A 478 -1.47 -9.06 16.37
N ASN A 479 -1.90 -7.81 16.15
CA ASN A 479 -1.89 -7.13 14.84
C ASN A 479 -1.81 -5.60 15.04
N TYR A 480 -1.52 -4.85 13.95
CA TYR A 480 -1.62 -3.38 13.87
C TYR A 480 -0.46 -2.58 14.46
N GLU A 481 0.77 -3.08 14.30
CA GLU A 481 2.01 -2.32 14.53
C GLU A 481 2.78 -2.04 13.23
N GLY A 482 2.93 -3.05 12.35
CA GLY A 482 3.73 -2.93 11.13
C GLY A 482 5.19 -2.62 11.47
N PHE A 483 5.75 -1.54 10.92
CA PHE A 483 7.10 -1.07 11.29
C PHE A 483 7.25 -0.75 12.78
N ASN A 484 6.18 -0.37 13.50
CA ASN A 484 6.26 -0.14 14.95
C ASN A 484 6.54 -1.42 15.75
N SER A 485 6.42 -2.63 15.15
CA SER A 485 6.84 -3.88 15.81
C SER A 485 8.32 -3.86 16.23
N LEU A 486 9.15 -3.06 15.56
CA LEU A 486 10.57 -2.88 15.89
C LEU A 486 10.80 -2.01 17.15
N ILE A 487 9.77 -1.41 17.77
CA ILE A 487 9.96 -0.72 19.06
C ILE A 487 10.38 -1.72 20.16
N ASP A 488 9.84 -2.94 20.10
CA ASP A 488 10.13 -4.02 21.05
C ASP A 488 11.57 -4.53 20.89
N GLU A 489 12.29 -4.59 22.02
CA GLU A 489 13.66 -5.06 22.09
C GLU A 489 13.76 -6.59 21.90
N GLY A 490 12.76 -7.34 22.38
CA GLY A 490 12.68 -8.79 22.20
C GLY A 490 12.59 -9.17 20.72
N PHE A 491 11.71 -8.49 19.97
CA PHE A 491 11.52 -8.67 18.53
C PHE A 491 12.73 -8.22 17.70
N ARG A 492 13.36 -7.09 18.04
CA ARG A 492 14.65 -6.68 17.43
C ARG A 492 15.75 -7.71 17.68
N SER A 493 15.82 -8.28 18.88
CA SER A 493 16.79 -9.32 19.24
C SER A 493 16.53 -10.65 18.52
N LEU A 494 15.26 -11.06 18.41
CA LEU A 494 14.84 -12.22 17.61
C LEU A 494 15.26 -12.07 16.14
N LEU A 495 15.04 -10.89 15.54
CA LEU A 495 15.48 -10.62 14.17
C LEU A 495 17.01 -10.67 14.06
N LYS A 496 17.74 -9.95 14.92
CA LYS A 496 19.22 -9.94 14.93
C LYS A 496 19.84 -11.32 15.06
N LYS A 497 19.22 -12.25 15.81
CA LYS A 497 19.71 -13.63 15.99
C LYS A 497 19.94 -14.34 14.65
N TYR A 498 18.98 -14.33 13.74
CA TYR A 498 19.07 -15.04 12.45
C TYR A 498 20.18 -14.51 11.53
N PHE A 499 20.57 -13.24 11.68
CA PHE A 499 21.68 -12.63 10.94
C PHE A 499 23.01 -12.67 11.72
N SER A 500 23.01 -13.31 12.89
CA SER A 500 24.17 -13.55 13.76
C SER A 500 24.65 -15.01 13.74
N GLU A 501 23.88 -15.93 13.12
CA GLU A 501 24.28 -17.32 12.83
C GLU A 501 25.54 -17.37 11.92
N ASP A 502 26.28 -18.49 11.91
CA ASP A 502 27.48 -18.64 11.07
C ASP A 502 27.17 -18.53 9.56
N THR A 503 25.98 -18.98 9.18
CA THR A 503 25.34 -18.71 7.89
C THR A 503 24.29 -17.60 8.03
N VAL A 504 23.94 -16.93 6.94
CA VAL A 504 22.86 -15.93 6.88
C VAL A 504 21.93 -16.22 5.69
N PRO A 505 20.71 -15.66 5.62
CA PRO A 505 19.81 -15.86 4.47
C PRO A 505 20.43 -15.40 3.14
N ASP A 506 20.25 -16.16 2.06
CA ASP A 506 20.61 -15.71 0.71
C ASP A 506 19.78 -14.50 0.28
N THR A 507 18.53 -14.44 0.74
CA THR A 507 17.56 -13.42 0.33
C THR A 507 16.55 -13.15 1.44
N VAL A 508 16.25 -11.86 1.65
CA VAL A 508 15.15 -11.38 2.47
C VAL A 508 14.05 -10.83 1.57
N ILE A 509 12.82 -11.30 1.76
CA ILE A 509 11.61 -10.74 1.16
C ILE A 509 10.92 -9.89 2.23
N MET A 510 10.83 -8.58 1.99
CA MET A 510 10.27 -7.61 2.93
C MET A 510 8.96 -7.02 2.42
N ASN A 511 7.96 -6.87 3.30
CA ASN A 511 6.85 -5.94 3.08
C ASN A 511 6.38 -5.31 4.41
N SER A 512 5.68 -4.17 4.32
CA SER A 512 4.88 -3.62 5.42
C SER A 512 3.86 -2.65 4.84
N GLY A 513 2.72 -2.45 5.49
CA GLY A 513 1.67 -1.59 4.97
C GLY A 513 0.30 -1.81 5.63
N LEU A 514 -0.29 -3.02 5.54
CA LEU A 514 -1.64 -3.26 6.07
C LEU A 514 -1.78 -2.94 7.57
N HIS A 515 -0.77 -3.31 8.37
CA HIS A 515 -0.75 -3.03 9.80
C HIS A 515 -0.35 -1.58 10.10
N ASP A 516 0.60 -1.03 9.33
CA ASP A 516 1.00 0.39 9.40
C ASP A 516 -0.18 1.34 9.14
N GLY A 517 -1.05 1.01 8.19
CA GLY A 517 -2.23 1.81 7.86
C GLY A 517 -3.22 1.94 9.02
N VAL A 518 -3.20 1.00 9.96
CA VAL A 518 -3.97 1.03 11.20
C VAL A 518 -3.19 1.69 12.34
N HIS A 519 -1.87 1.45 12.43
CA HIS A 519 -1.03 1.98 13.49
C HIS A 519 -0.86 3.51 13.41
N TRP A 520 -0.30 4.00 12.29
CA TRP A 520 0.27 5.35 12.25
C TRP A 520 -0.81 6.41 12.09
N HIS A 521 -0.86 7.36 13.02
CA HIS A 521 -1.87 8.43 13.05
C HIS A 521 -1.81 9.36 11.82
N ASN A 522 -0.66 9.50 11.18
CA ASN A 522 -0.46 10.36 10.00
C ASN A 522 0.80 9.98 9.22
N LEU A 523 0.95 10.56 8.03
CA LEU A 523 2.06 10.31 7.09
C LEU A 523 3.45 10.67 7.66
N ARG A 524 3.56 11.72 8.48
CA ARG A 524 4.84 12.12 9.10
C ARG A 524 5.34 11.04 10.06
N ALA A 525 4.48 10.60 10.98
CA ALA A 525 4.81 9.53 11.92
C ALA A 525 5.16 8.22 11.19
N TYR A 526 4.45 7.90 10.09
CA TYR A 526 4.83 6.76 9.24
C TYR A 526 6.22 6.93 8.60
N SER A 527 6.55 8.09 8.04
CA SER A 527 7.87 8.39 7.48
C SER A 527 8.99 8.25 8.52
N GLU A 528 8.73 8.65 9.77
CA GLU A 528 9.66 8.48 10.89
C GLU A 528 9.84 6.99 11.25
N GLY A 529 8.73 6.23 11.35
CA GLY A 529 8.75 4.77 11.57
C GLY A 529 9.44 3.98 10.45
N ALA A 530 9.22 4.35 9.19
CA ALA A 530 9.91 3.77 8.03
C ALA A 530 11.41 4.12 8.03
N GLY A 531 11.79 5.32 8.48
CA GLY A 531 13.19 5.70 8.68
C GLY A 531 13.87 4.89 9.79
N TYR A 532 13.16 4.66 10.91
CA TYR A 532 13.63 3.79 11.98
C TYR A 532 13.82 2.34 11.50
N ALA A 533 12.84 1.79 10.77
CA ALA A 533 12.92 0.45 10.19
C ALA A 533 14.08 0.30 9.21
N ALA A 534 14.31 1.28 8.32
CA ALA A 534 15.45 1.30 7.42
C ALA A 534 16.79 1.38 8.18
N SER A 535 16.84 2.15 9.28
CA SER A 535 18.04 2.29 10.13
C SER A 535 18.36 0.98 10.86
N PHE A 536 17.35 0.30 11.42
CA PHE A 536 17.49 -1.02 12.04
C PHE A 536 17.98 -2.06 11.02
N TRP A 537 17.36 -2.16 9.85
CA TRP A 537 17.78 -3.13 8.84
C TRP A 537 19.17 -2.83 8.29
N LYS A 538 19.57 -1.54 8.21
CA LYS A 538 20.95 -1.18 7.90
C LYS A 538 21.94 -1.67 8.97
N GLU A 539 21.63 -1.50 10.25
CA GLU A 539 22.47 -2.02 11.35
C GLU A 539 22.68 -3.55 11.22
N VAL A 540 21.61 -4.30 10.92
CA VAL A 540 21.66 -5.74 10.70
C VAL A 540 22.57 -6.11 9.52
N MET A 541 22.41 -5.45 8.37
CA MET A 541 23.18 -5.78 7.16
C MET A 541 24.65 -5.33 7.24
N ASP A 542 24.93 -4.18 7.90
CA ASP A 542 26.30 -3.74 8.18
C ASP A 542 27.00 -4.72 9.14
N SER A 543 26.29 -5.30 10.12
CA SER A 543 26.84 -6.34 11.00
C SER A 543 27.21 -7.63 10.24
N VAL A 544 26.36 -8.11 9.33
CA VAL A 544 26.70 -9.25 8.43
C VAL A 544 27.95 -8.95 7.61
N LYS A 545 28.04 -7.74 7.05
CA LYS A 545 29.20 -7.27 6.28
C LYS A 545 30.48 -7.18 7.11
N GLN A 546 30.39 -6.75 8.37
CA GLN A 546 31.52 -6.69 9.31
C GLN A 546 32.07 -8.09 9.65
N ARG A 547 31.23 -9.13 9.64
CA ARG A 547 31.66 -10.53 9.79
C ARG A 547 32.29 -11.13 8.51
N GLY A 548 32.43 -10.33 7.44
CA GLY A 548 32.99 -10.77 6.15
C GLY A 548 32.06 -11.67 5.34
N LEU A 549 30.79 -11.82 5.73
CA LEU A 549 29.82 -12.66 5.04
C LEU A 549 29.16 -11.91 3.86
N ALA A 550 28.64 -12.68 2.91
CA ALA A 550 27.80 -12.14 1.85
C ALA A 550 26.52 -11.54 2.45
N VAL A 551 26.21 -10.29 2.10
CA VAL A 551 25.00 -9.61 2.58
C VAL A 551 23.78 -10.18 1.84
N PRO A 552 22.70 -10.58 2.55
CA PRO A 552 21.45 -11.04 1.94
C PRO A 552 20.92 -10.08 0.87
N ARG A 553 20.45 -10.60 -0.27
CA ARG A 553 19.69 -9.76 -1.23
C ARG A 553 18.37 -9.35 -0.58
N ILE A 554 18.01 -8.07 -0.56
CA ILE A 554 16.71 -7.62 -0.04
C ILE A 554 15.79 -7.25 -1.19
N PHE A 555 14.67 -7.97 -1.33
CA PHE A 555 13.58 -7.55 -2.21
C PHE A 555 12.46 -6.90 -1.40
N TYR A 556 12.09 -5.67 -1.78
CA TYR A 556 10.90 -5.03 -1.25
C TYR A 556 9.68 -5.42 -2.10
N ARG A 557 8.79 -6.25 -1.55
CA ARG A 557 7.48 -6.55 -2.11
C ARG A 557 6.52 -5.45 -1.65
N THR A 558 5.90 -4.71 -2.57
CA THR A 558 4.86 -3.74 -2.18
C THR A 558 3.65 -4.46 -1.56
N THR A 559 3.01 -3.89 -0.54
CA THR A 559 1.79 -4.48 0.04
C THR A 559 0.64 -4.45 -0.98
N ILE A 560 -0.37 -5.31 -0.78
CA ILE A 560 -1.47 -5.51 -1.73
C ILE A 560 -2.40 -4.29 -1.86
N ALA A 561 -3.05 -4.14 -3.01
CA ALA A 561 -4.20 -3.25 -3.18
C ALA A 561 -5.41 -3.85 -2.46
N THR A 562 -5.89 -3.20 -1.39
CA THR A 562 -6.96 -3.73 -0.52
C THR A 562 -8.33 -3.65 -1.18
N GLY A 563 -9.08 -4.76 -1.15
CA GLY A 563 -10.16 -5.00 -2.09
C GLY A 563 -11.60 -4.93 -1.55
N GLY A 564 -12.55 -4.65 -2.45
CA GLY A 564 -13.97 -4.54 -2.15
C GLY A 564 -14.24 -3.60 -0.98
N TYR A 565 -14.86 -4.10 0.09
CA TYR A 565 -15.17 -3.30 1.27
C TYR A 565 -13.92 -2.70 1.96
N ALA A 566 -12.75 -3.32 1.80
CA ALA A 566 -11.51 -2.87 2.43
C ALA A 566 -10.96 -1.56 1.85
N ARG A 567 -11.40 -1.17 0.63
CA ARG A 567 -11.12 0.14 0.00
C ARG A 567 -11.49 1.34 0.87
N SER A 568 -12.45 1.16 1.79
CA SER A 568 -12.90 2.20 2.73
C SER A 568 -12.08 2.34 4.01
N LEU A 569 -11.21 1.36 4.33
CA LEU A 569 -10.70 1.15 5.68
C LEU A 569 -9.36 1.86 5.94
N ALA A 570 -8.83 1.69 7.16
CA ALA A 570 -7.57 2.30 7.60
C ALA A 570 -6.38 1.96 6.68
N PHE A 571 -6.40 0.80 6.03
CA PHE A 571 -5.42 0.29 5.06
C PHE A 571 -5.90 0.38 3.60
N ASN A 572 -6.64 1.43 3.23
CA ASN A 572 -7.15 1.65 1.87
C ASN A 572 -6.05 1.81 0.80
N PRO A 573 -6.35 1.63 -0.51
CA PRO A 573 -5.37 1.73 -1.60
C PRO A 573 -4.52 3.00 -1.60
N ASN A 574 -5.12 4.18 -1.39
CA ASN A 574 -4.40 5.47 -1.29
C ASN A 574 -3.29 5.42 -0.23
N LYS A 575 -3.63 4.98 0.99
CA LYS A 575 -2.63 4.87 2.06
C LYS A 575 -1.61 3.77 1.78
N MET A 576 -2.01 2.62 1.25
CA MET A 576 -1.08 1.52 0.94
C MET A 576 -0.06 1.92 -0.13
N GLU A 577 -0.50 2.61 -1.19
CA GLU A 577 0.37 3.13 -2.23
C GLU A 577 1.37 4.17 -1.69
N ALA A 578 0.87 5.20 -1.01
CA ALA A 578 1.72 6.22 -0.40
C ALA A 578 2.72 5.63 0.61
N PHE A 579 2.30 4.61 1.37
CA PHE A 579 3.16 3.95 2.36
C PHE A 579 4.22 3.06 1.69
N ASN A 580 3.84 2.27 0.67
CA ASN A 580 4.77 1.50 -0.16
C ASN A 580 5.90 2.39 -0.72
N TRP A 581 5.54 3.55 -1.28
CA TRP A 581 6.51 4.48 -1.88
C TRP A 581 7.44 5.12 -0.84
N VAL A 582 6.90 5.57 0.30
CA VAL A 582 7.70 6.14 1.39
C VAL A 582 8.65 5.10 2.01
N ALA A 583 8.20 3.87 2.22
CA ALA A 583 9.07 2.78 2.65
C ALA A 583 10.21 2.52 1.66
N LEU A 584 9.88 2.44 0.36
CA LEU A 584 10.85 2.19 -0.70
C LEU A 584 11.90 3.33 -0.78
N ASP A 585 11.50 4.60 -0.69
CA ASP A 585 12.40 5.75 -0.60
C ASP A 585 13.36 5.65 0.60
N LYS A 586 12.86 5.36 1.81
CA LYS A 586 13.73 5.19 3.00
C LYS A 586 14.71 4.02 2.85
N PHE A 587 14.25 2.86 2.37
CA PHE A 587 15.08 1.65 2.25
C PHE A 587 16.09 1.76 1.09
N ARG A 588 15.77 2.49 0.01
CA ARG A 588 16.71 2.84 -1.08
C ARG A 588 17.82 3.76 -0.57
N ARG A 589 17.48 4.84 0.14
CA ARG A 589 18.46 5.76 0.75
C ARG A 589 19.37 5.08 1.77
N ALA A 590 18.88 4.06 2.48
CA ALA A 590 19.68 3.23 3.38
C ALA A 590 20.61 2.22 2.66
N GLY A 591 20.51 2.10 1.33
CA GLY A 591 21.30 1.15 0.52
C GLY A 591 20.86 -0.31 0.64
N LEU A 592 19.64 -0.57 1.10
CA LEU A 592 19.15 -1.94 1.38
C LEU A 592 18.60 -2.65 0.13
N VAL A 593 17.80 -1.95 -0.68
CA VAL A 593 16.94 -2.59 -1.68
C VAL A 593 17.74 -3.11 -2.88
N SER A 594 17.85 -4.43 -2.97
CA SER A 594 18.45 -5.21 -4.07
C SER A 594 17.47 -5.51 -5.21
N GLY A 595 16.19 -5.14 -5.05
CA GLY A 595 15.15 -5.21 -6.06
C GLY A 595 13.75 -4.97 -5.49
N VAL A 596 12.77 -4.75 -6.36
CA VAL A 596 11.37 -4.45 -6.01
C VAL A 596 10.46 -5.43 -6.74
N ILE A 597 9.39 -5.86 -6.05
CA ILE A 597 8.31 -6.66 -6.63
C ILE A 597 7.01 -5.87 -6.42
N ASP A 598 6.50 -5.27 -7.50
CA ASP A 598 5.32 -4.40 -7.41
C ASP A 598 4.01 -5.21 -7.43
N ASN A 599 3.74 -5.79 -6.27
CA ASN A 599 2.58 -6.59 -5.95
C ASN A 599 1.31 -5.72 -5.69
N PHE A 600 1.46 -4.42 -5.42
CA PHE A 600 0.37 -3.46 -5.43
C PHE A 600 -0.21 -3.31 -6.84
N ASP A 601 0.63 -2.98 -7.84
CA ASP A 601 0.18 -2.87 -9.24
C ASP A 601 -0.42 -4.18 -9.76
N MET A 602 0.22 -5.33 -9.48
CA MET A 602 -0.29 -6.63 -9.90
C MET A 602 -1.67 -6.99 -9.28
N THR A 603 -1.97 -6.54 -8.06
CA THR A 603 -3.27 -6.80 -7.41
C THR A 603 -4.35 -5.79 -7.77
N PHE A 604 -3.97 -4.56 -8.17
CA PHE A 604 -4.91 -3.45 -8.40
C PHE A 604 -6.01 -3.76 -9.43
N PRO A 605 -5.78 -4.41 -10.60
CA PRO A 605 -6.85 -4.73 -11.55
C PRO A 605 -7.91 -5.74 -11.05
N TRP A 606 -7.74 -6.27 -9.83
CA TRP A 606 -8.58 -7.27 -9.18
C TRP A 606 -9.08 -6.83 -7.78
N HIS A 607 -8.90 -5.55 -7.42
CA HIS A 607 -9.22 -5.04 -6.09
C HIS A 607 -10.64 -4.44 -5.96
N PHE A 608 -11.35 -4.15 -7.05
CA PHE A 608 -12.63 -3.43 -6.99
C PHE A 608 -13.76 -4.20 -6.27
N ASP A 609 -13.66 -5.52 -6.19
CA ASP A 609 -14.63 -6.42 -5.54
C ASP A 609 -13.94 -7.43 -4.59
N ASN A 610 -14.66 -8.47 -4.16
CA ASN A 610 -14.12 -9.58 -3.36
C ASN A 610 -14.08 -10.94 -4.11
N ARG A 611 -14.06 -10.92 -5.46
CA ARG A 611 -13.97 -12.13 -6.29
C ARG A 611 -12.59 -12.79 -6.23
N CYS A 612 -11.53 -11.99 -6.10
CA CYS A 612 -10.14 -12.47 -6.04
C CYS A 612 -9.49 -12.30 -4.65
N ASN A 613 -10.19 -11.72 -3.67
CA ASN A 613 -9.60 -11.34 -2.38
C ASN A 613 -10.63 -11.34 -1.22
N ASP A 614 -10.18 -11.57 0.01
CA ASP A 614 -11.00 -11.44 1.24
C ASP A 614 -11.16 -9.98 1.74
N GLY A 615 -10.61 -9.03 0.99
CA GLY A 615 -10.43 -7.62 1.31
C GLY A 615 -8.98 -7.25 1.65
N VAL A 616 -8.23 -8.17 2.28
CA VAL A 616 -6.85 -7.94 2.74
C VAL A 616 -5.86 -9.05 2.33
N HIS A 617 -6.35 -10.15 1.77
CA HIS A 617 -5.55 -11.28 1.27
C HIS A 617 -6.08 -11.77 -0.08
N TYR A 618 -5.17 -12.09 -0.99
CA TYR A 618 -5.43 -12.71 -2.30
C TYR A 618 -5.06 -14.20 -2.36
N GLY A 619 -4.44 -14.73 -1.29
CA GLY A 619 -3.80 -16.05 -1.27
C GLY A 619 -4.38 -17.05 -0.27
N ARG A 620 -5.60 -16.83 0.25
CA ARG A 620 -6.26 -17.81 1.13
C ARG A 620 -6.34 -19.19 0.47
N PRO A 621 -6.35 -20.28 1.26
CA PRO A 621 -6.66 -21.60 0.75
C PRO A 621 -7.99 -21.60 -0.03
N PRO A 622 -8.05 -22.22 -1.22
CA PRO A 622 -9.28 -22.31 -2.00
C PRO A 622 -10.40 -23.01 -1.23
N ALA A 623 -11.62 -22.51 -1.37
CA ALA A 623 -12.81 -23.09 -0.74
C ALA A 623 -14.07 -22.75 -1.54
N LYS A 624 -14.98 -23.73 -1.70
CA LYS A 624 -16.26 -23.57 -2.39
C LYS A 624 -17.29 -22.87 -1.49
N MET A 625 -17.01 -21.63 -1.08
CA MET A 625 -17.79 -20.84 -0.14
C MET A 625 -18.21 -19.49 -0.75
N LYS A 626 -19.37 -18.96 -0.32
CA LYS A 626 -19.83 -17.62 -0.68
C LYS A 626 -19.13 -16.55 0.18
N TRP A 627 -18.77 -15.43 -0.43
CA TRP A 627 -18.12 -14.28 0.19
C TRP A 627 -19.09 -13.14 0.51
N ARG A 628 -18.57 -11.96 0.90
CA ARG A 628 -19.35 -10.80 1.37
C ARG A 628 -20.26 -10.19 0.29
N ASP A 629 -19.91 -10.37 -0.97
CA ASP A 629 -20.69 -10.04 -2.16
C ASP A 629 -21.80 -11.07 -2.45
N GLY A 630 -21.85 -12.17 -1.69
CA GLY A 630 -22.77 -13.29 -1.90
C GLY A 630 -22.29 -14.28 -2.95
N GLU A 631 -21.14 -14.07 -3.58
CA GLU A 631 -20.62 -14.86 -4.70
C GLU A 631 -19.53 -15.85 -4.29
N ILE A 632 -19.21 -16.84 -5.13
CA ILE A 632 -18.10 -17.77 -4.88
C ILE A 632 -16.77 -17.08 -5.26
N GLY A 633 -16.33 -16.18 -4.38
CA GLY A 633 -15.05 -15.49 -4.46
C GLY A 633 -13.84 -16.34 -4.06
N HIS A 634 -12.70 -15.67 -3.95
CA HIS A 634 -11.35 -16.21 -3.73
C HIS A 634 -10.74 -17.02 -4.89
N GLN A 635 -10.78 -16.44 -6.09
CA GLN A 635 -9.87 -16.80 -7.19
C GLN A 635 -8.42 -16.42 -6.84
N TYR A 636 -7.70 -17.36 -6.22
CA TYR A 636 -6.37 -17.15 -5.62
C TYR A 636 -5.19 -17.02 -6.61
N PHE A 637 -5.46 -17.03 -7.92
CA PHE A 637 -4.41 -17.02 -8.96
C PHE A 637 -3.54 -15.76 -8.91
N VAL A 638 -4.03 -14.66 -8.35
CA VAL A 638 -3.30 -13.40 -8.20
C VAL A 638 -2.08 -13.58 -7.28
N ASP A 639 -2.23 -14.32 -6.19
CA ASP A 639 -1.11 -14.65 -5.28
C ASP A 639 -0.30 -15.87 -5.75
N LEU A 640 -0.90 -16.82 -6.48
CA LEU A 640 -0.12 -17.88 -7.14
C LEU A 640 0.79 -17.30 -8.24
N MET A 641 0.36 -16.25 -8.94
CA MET A 641 1.21 -15.50 -9.86
C MET A 641 2.36 -14.83 -9.10
N LEU A 642 2.10 -14.25 -7.93
CA LEU A 642 3.16 -13.70 -7.08
C LEU A 642 4.21 -14.75 -6.70
N ALA A 643 3.80 -15.99 -6.37
CA ALA A 643 4.75 -17.06 -6.08
C ALA A 643 5.70 -17.32 -7.27
N HIS A 644 5.19 -17.27 -8.51
CA HIS A 644 6.04 -17.34 -9.69
C HIS A 644 6.90 -16.07 -9.90
N VAL A 645 6.36 -14.86 -9.68
CA VAL A 645 7.12 -13.60 -9.76
C VAL A 645 8.29 -13.58 -8.76
N LEU A 646 8.07 -14.03 -7.52
CA LEU A 646 9.10 -14.22 -6.49
C LEU A 646 10.18 -15.21 -6.95
N LEU A 647 9.79 -16.32 -7.58
CA LEU A 647 10.77 -17.24 -8.16
C LEU A 647 11.55 -16.62 -9.32
N ASN A 648 10.96 -15.76 -10.16
CA ASN A 648 11.75 -15.04 -11.17
C ASN A 648 12.81 -14.13 -10.50
N ALA A 649 12.48 -13.44 -9.41
CA ALA A 649 13.42 -12.61 -8.65
C ALA A 649 14.54 -13.41 -7.94
N LEU A 650 14.20 -14.58 -7.40
CA LEU A 650 15.15 -15.48 -6.72
C LEU A 650 16.03 -16.26 -7.70
N CYS A 651 15.49 -16.62 -8.87
CA CYS A 651 16.11 -17.49 -9.86
C CYS A 651 16.73 -16.75 -11.06
N SER A 652 16.53 -15.43 -11.18
CA SER A 652 17.29 -14.58 -12.11
C SER A 652 18.79 -14.79 -11.86
N ARG A 653 19.55 -15.11 -12.91
CA ARG A 653 21.01 -15.22 -12.84
C ARG A 653 21.64 -13.82 -12.83
#